data_AF-A0A9K3L711-F1
#
_entry.id   AF-A0A9K3L711-F1
#
_cell.length_a   1.000
_cell.length_b   1.000
_cell.length_c   1.000
_cell.angle_alpha   90.00
_cell.angle_beta   90.00
_cell.angle_gamma   90.00
#
_symmetry.space_group_name_H-M   'P 1'
#
loop_
_entity.id
_entity.type
_entity.pdbx_description
1 polymer ?
#
loop_
_entity_poly.entity_id
_entity_poly.type
_entity_poly.pdbx_seq_one_letter_code
_entity_poly.pdbx_strand_id
1 'polypeptide(L)'
;MVNDEANIPQPASELIGYDSSALSLDGRSLNIPNDGTEEDMSSLGTSKWGGYNFSTGNAIGYIGNMRIVGRAEDYSREEGAPVPPYRSPTPSPYDNSGASAVGDYDFQQTDYSVQTEERGRPTLMVEQQQKNEKEEKKKSGCLPTWVVGAPFWLKLIIISSTALLIGAVVLIGVGATLAKDSIRSSAGNEEPNQPVASSDVPVPPPVATQNPTTAPTSEEMEDNPTNTAVIAPTTSPLNMTPERPFVPTFNSSDPSSQANLSSTVNFFAIGGRFDDGVLSTVVDNLQTLPSIDGTTFMIHLGDWNSPYATSCAESSYTRNVEVFQQSAIPVYFVLGDNEFNDCPNPDQALSFWYDHLLGFETQFWPEPAWNVTRQTPDHPANFAFGVRNVLFIGLSLVGGIVHNQEEWDTRHSANLRWINETVAARDGDFETLVVMAHADPDIDINENFFASFYTMVQEYDEKVVFVHRNLGIDSWQLEPNFNAIPNLDVVVVEGSLWPPMWLQINTETGSLLIDQGSWYQDYLTTGTMPPSPSQSSLGLLTSNFVQKPNGYSRMSFHFASSEYTRCFQGIPTPDAPKLRTSTIEYLETFDKESWYKDPIVSLLNGKGLRGGKMVDTVNALGDVNGRQEYATPEQIQLLKNHITNFWSSTKDLRDPLRRIEQKLLHEYAGFLIGNQCLDFQKQDGITEIEESIMANHVERNLNDLVLREEEAGRIVVNRQPIYVSAVSNFTNFLDLFRKTVRSLELGIPCVVLGRSNTVQHSYRWTKLLVDLCQEEGIDPGMITYLSCPLEDIKDITQSCKEATGNLYATCSRQLAEDIKSSYPNTVASTGGPNTLVIMEWTEAFQDAIRMSASIESSGQCTALRHVVAPAGTTEDDVSQMLGGIPEINEASSAMKEGIFDGVFSNHKGSPSGPSQDGYKRHPIVDASYRLANTLPPNDIDEYWRKVVVDISALDVVEHLDGLVDWLNSNQPISLAINGTSKEQSMELGFELWERTGLVVNTIGSPQNPALTCQARPQEGEVFGEFPPRRLLNRFTKFPVVVPSSTPSYDAIYTENYLLQQAQFQAPGEVGSFLGALSNDLVKGYCVTLYQYLLDATLENPKTGFGTARTAVWGLQRPPLGTTTYLVCDSALDDVAPSLFLFLVTNAKDQVTVVSRSEQIKSVCITHGIKLIDSVDEDSLAPGDNFKEISGPTSFFPMVGHFLTTLFPIGHIKSTTPGDKDFLRKVALLKKWLRVL
;
A
#
# COMPACT_ATOMS: atom_id res chain seq x y z
N MET A 1 60.27 31.24 10.36
CA MET A 1 60.74 32.18 11.40
C MET A 1 59.62 32.30 12.41
N VAL A 2 59.88 32.10 13.72
CA VAL A 2 59.04 32.52 14.88
C VAL A 2 57.63 31.87 14.92
N ASN A 3 57.41 30.81 15.71
CA ASN A 3 56.92 30.82 17.13
C ASN A 3 55.43 31.24 17.25
N ASP A 4 54.54 30.63 18.06
CA ASP A 4 54.70 29.82 19.29
C ASP A 4 53.73 28.60 19.40
N GLU A 5 53.86 27.84 20.50
CA GLU A 5 53.28 26.52 20.82
C GLU A 5 51.87 26.53 21.44
N ALA A 6 51.14 25.39 21.40
CA ALA A 6 50.47 24.80 22.58
C ALA A 6 49.86 23.37 22.34
N ASN A 7 50.61 22.33 22.72
CA ASN A 7 50.19 21.04 23.32
C ASN A 7 48.87 20.31 22.92
N ILE A 8 49.02 19.15 22.26
CA ILE A 8 48.33 17.89 22.60
C ILE A 8 49.36 16.72 22.51
N PRO A 9 49.46 15.81 23.50
CA PRO A 9 50.40 14.68 23.45
C PRO A 9 49.78 13.39 22.85
N GLN A 10 50.58 12.67 22.07
CA GLN A 10 50.47 11.21 21.85
C GLN A 10 51.64 10.51 22.60
N PRO A 11 51.76 9.17 22.56
CA PRO A 11 50.82 8.18 23.09
C PRO A 11 51.54 7.22 24.08
N ALA A 12 50.83 6.24 24.64
CA ALA A 12 51.47 5.06 25.23
C ALA A 12 50.64 3.80 24.96
N SER A 13 51.30 2.79 24.42
CA SER A 13 50.77 1.47 24.07
C SER A 13 50.79 0.49 25.24
N GLU A 14 50.25 -0.71 25.00
CA GLU A 14 50.38 -1.94 25.79
C GLU A 14 49.55 -2.05 27.09
N LEU A 15 48.48 -2.86 27.00
CA LEU A 15 48.33 -4.04 27.85
C LEU A 15 47.35 -5.03 27.18
N ILE A 16 47.91 -6.07 26.54
CA ILE A 16 47.13 -7.20 26.02
C ILE A 16 46.84 -8.16 27.17
N GLY A 17 45.56 -8.33 27.50
CA GLY A 17 45.08 -9.47 28.28
C GLY A 17 44.39 -10.45 27.33
N TYR A 18 44.91 -11.68 27.24
CA TYR A 18 44.23 -12.76 26.55
C TYR A 18 43.01 -13.20 27.36
N ASP A 19 41.82 -13.05 26.80
CA ASP A 19 40.73 -14.02 26.93
C ASP A 19 39.83 -13.92 25.68
N SER A 20 39.38 -15.07 25.17
CA SER A 20 38.62 -15.17 23.92
C SER A 20 37.15 -14.83 24.12
N SER A 21 36.64 -13.82 23.42
CA SER A 21 35.21 -13.46 23.42
C SER A 21 34.67 -13.24 22.00
N ALA A 22 33.58 -13.92 21.66
CA ALA A 22 32.79 -13.63 20.46
C ALA A 22 31.92 -12.38 20.65
N LEU A 23 31.58 -11.69 19.56
CA LEU A 23 30.79 -10.46 19.54
C LEU A 23 29.28 -10.75 19.44
N SER A 24 28.46 -9.91 20.10
CA SER A 24 27.00 -9.83 19.96
C SER A 24 26.59 -8.51 19.30
N LEU A 25 25.43 -8.51 18.63
CA LEU A 25 24.97 -7.48 17.68
C LEU A 25 24.50 -6.14 18.30
N ASP A 26 24.57 -5.93 19.61
CA ASP A 26 24.07 -4.71 20.29
C ASP A 26 25.15 -3.91 21.06
N GLY A 27 26.41 -4.35 21.02
CA GLY A 27 27.55 -3.56 21.51
C GLY A 27 27.59 -3.26 23.01
N ARG A 28 26.87 -4.03 23.85
CA ARG A 28 26.88 -3.89 25.32
C ARG A 28 27.38 -5.16 26.01
N SER A 29 28.29 -4.99 26.96
CA SER A 29 28.80 -6.09 27.78
C SER A 29 27.74 -6.55 28.78
N LEU A 30 27.35 -7.83 28.72
CA LEU A 30 26.47 -8.46 29.71
C LEU A 30 27.06 -9.80 30.15
N ASN A 31 27.29 -9.96 31.47
CA ASN A 31 27.74 -11.22 32.04
C ASN A 31 26.54 -12.17 32.19
N ILE A 32 26.61 -13.36 31.58
CA ILE A 32 25.62 -14.43 31.73
C ILE A 32 26.26 -15.60 32.51
N PRO A 33 25.57 -16.22 33.49
CA PRO A 33 26.05 -17.43 34.18
C PRO A 33 26.15 -18.66 33.27
N ASN A 34 26.92 -19.66 33.71
CA ASN A 34 27.45 -20.74 32.87
C ASN A 34 26.57 -22.02 32.79
N ASP A 35 25.25 -21.90 33.01
CA ASP A 35 24.37 -23.04 33.30
C ASP A 35 22.98 -23.03 32.62
N GLY A 36 22.83 -22.35 31.48
CA GLY A 36 21.66 -22.50 30.58
C GLY A 36 21.81 -23.61 29.53
N THR A 37 20.77 -24.39 29.30
CA THR A 37 20.71 -25.45 28.27
C THR A 37 20.15 -24.95 26.92
N GLU A 38 20.35 -25.69 25.83
CA GLU A 38 19.98 -25.30 24.45
C GLU A 38 18.50 -24.93 24.21
N GLU A 39 17.59 -25.17 25.15
CA GLU A 39 16.18 -24.75 25.06
C GLU A 39 15.93 -23.26 25.41
N ASP A 40 16.87 -22.57 26.06
CA ASP A 40 16.68 -21.18 26.55
C ASP A 40 17.05 -20.06 25.52
N MET A 41 17.39 -20.41 24.28
CA MET A 41 17.92 -19.48 23.26
C MET A 41 16.96 -19.16 22.10
N SER A 42 15.68 -19.58 22.14
CA SER A 42 14.75 -19.47 21.01
C SER A 42 13.68 -18.37 21.10
N SER A 43 13.87 -17.32 21.92
CA SER A 43 12.84 -16.29 22.14
C SER A 43 13.32 -14.84 21.98
N LEU A 44 14.13 -14.55 20.96
CA LEU A 44 14.44 -13.17 20.54
C LEU A 44 14.34 -13.03 19.01
N GLY A 45 13.36 -12.23 18.56
CA GLY A 45 13.30 -11.67 17.20
C GLY A 45 12.59 -12.47 16.12
N THR A 46 11.27 -12.32 16.00
CA THR A 46 10.57 -12.10 14.70
C THR A 46 9.18 -11.50 14.94
N SER A 47 8.86 -10.38 14.30
CA SER A 47 7.48 -9.91 14.12
C SER A 47 6.82 -10.71 12.97
N LYS A 48 5.97 -11.68 13.32
CA LYS A 48 5.14 -12.43 12.35
C LYS A 48 3.69 -12.52 12.81
N TRP A 49 2.88 -11.53 12.42
CA TRP A 49 1.41 -11.66 12.46
C TRP A 49 0.92 -12.31 11.17
N GLY A 50 1.18 -13.62 11.07
CA GLY A 50 0.93 -14.46 9.90
C GLY A 50 1.25 -15.92 10.21
N GLY A 51 0.48 -16.50 11.14
CA GLY A 51 0.64 -17.88 11.59
C GLY A 51 0.46 -18.06 13.09
N TYR A 52 -0.80 -18.15 13.56
CA TYR A 52 -1.10 -18.64 14.91
C TYR A 52 -0.74 -20.14 14.98
N ASN A 53 0.24 -20.50 15.80
CA ASN A 53 0.74 -21.87 15.87
C ASN A 53 -0.10 -22.72 16.84
N PHE A 54 -1.04 -23.49 16.31
CA PHE A 54 -1.90 -24.39 17.09
C PHE A 54 -1.12 -25.61 17.59
N SER A 55 -0.75 -25.65 18.88
CA SER A 55 -0.52 -26.93 19.56
C SER A 55 -0.85 -26.92 21.07
N THR A 56 -1.63 -27.93 21.47
CA THR A 56 -1.90 -28.40 22.83
C THR A 56 -2.48 -27.41 23.85
N GLY A 57 -3.77 -27.55 24.13
CA GLY A 57 -4.36 -27.04 25.37
C GLY A 57 -3.91 -27.86 26.58
N ASN A 58 -3.35 -27.19 27.59
CA ASN A 58 -3.40 -27.59 29.00
C ASN A 58 -3.11 -26.37 29.88
N ALA A 59 -4.11 -25.90 30.60
CA ALA A 59 -3.94 -24.81 31.56
C ALA A 59 -3.18 -25.30 32.80
N ILE A 60 -1.95 -24.81 33.00
CA ILE A 60 -1.23 -24.92 34.27
C ILE A 60 -1.16 -23.52 34.89
N GLY A 61 -2.09 -23.23 35.81
CA GLY A 61 -2.14 -21.94 36.48
C GLY A 61 -1.03 -21.78 37.52
N TYR A 62 -0.16 -20.79 37.35
CA TYR A 62 0.78 -20.37 38.38
C TYR A 62 0.09 -19.48 39.42
N ILE A 63 -0.33 -20.08 40.55
CA ILE A 63 -0.87 -19.35 41.70
C ILE A 63 0.29 -18.79 42.54
N GLY A 64 0.76 -17.59 42.17
CA GLY A 64 1.71 -16.80 42.97
C GLY A 64 1.02 -16.00 44.08
N ASN A 65 0.77 -16.62 45.23
CA ASN A 65 0.27 -15.91 46.41
C ASN A 65 1.29 -14.88 46.93
N MET A 66 1.07 -13.58 46.70
CA MET A 66 1.74 -12.53 47.48
C MET A 66 0.81 -11.89 48.51
N ARG A 67 1.35 -11.77 49.73
CA ARG A 67 0.59 -11.55 50.96
C ARG A 67 0.74 -10.10 51.43
N ILE A 68 -0.40 -9.45 51.67
CA ILE A 68 -0.47 -8.06 52.14
C ILE A 68 0.22 -7.88 53.50
N VAL A 69 1.05 -6.84 53.61
CA VAL A 69 1.37 -6.14 54.86
C VAL A 69 1.34 -4.65 54.54
N GLY A 70 0.42 -3.89 55.15
CA GLY A 70 0.23 -2.46 54.86
C GLY A 70 0.42 -1.56 56.07
N ARG A 71 0.07 -0.28 55.92
CA ARG A 71 -0.46 0.55 57.02
C ARG A 71 -1.34 1.67 56.48
N ALA A 72 -2.33 2.02 57.28
CA ALA A 72 -3.26 3.11 57.04
C ALA A 72 -2.84 4.36 57.81
N GLU A 73 -3.40 5.51 57.45
CA GLU A 73 -3.84 6.54 58.41
C GLU A 73 -4.99 7.36 57.80
N ASP A 74 -6.07 7.51 58.56
CA ASP A 74 -7.27 8.29 58.21
C ASP A 74 -7.02 9.80 58.34
N TYR A 75 -7.83 10.66 57.70
CA TYR A 75 -8.37 11.85 58.38
C TYR A 75 -9.70 12.33 57.78
N SER A 76 -10.49 13.01 58.60
CA SER A 76 -11.95 13.15 58.48
C SER A 76 -12.46 14.53 58.01
N ARG A 77 -13.75 14.56 57.66
CA ARG A 77 -14.62 15.75 57.48
C ARG A 77 -14.42 16.87 58.52
N GLU A 78 -14.78 18.09 58.13
CA GLU A 78 -15.52 19.02 59.00
C GLU A 78 -16.46 19.97 58.20
N GLU A 79 -17.43 20.59 58.88
CA GLU A 79 -18.55 21.39 58.33
C GLU A 79 -18.44 22.89 58.74
N GLY A 80 -19.14 23.81 58.05
CA GLY A 80 -19.44 25.15 58.65
C GLY A 80 -19.76 26.32 57.69
N ALA A 81 -20.94 26.94 57.87
CA ALA A 81 -21.41 28.18 57.21
C ALA A 81 -21.09 29.44 58.10
N PRO A 82 -21.53 30.73 57.86
CA PRO A 82 -22.72 31.22 57.13
C PRO A 82 -22.62 32.59 56.37
N VAL A 83 -23.79 33.12 55.97
CA VAL A 83 -24.10 34.23 55.03
C VAL A 83 -24.31 35.61 55.72
N PRO A 84 -24.20 36.74 54.98
CA PRO A 84 -25.15 37.87 55.12
C PRO A 84 -25.76 38.40 53.78
N PRO A 85 -26.87 39.19 53.79
CA PRO A 85 -27.88 39.16 52.71
C PRO A 85 -28.28 40.54 52.08
N TYR A 86 -29.37 40.55 51.27
CA TYR A 86 -30.17 41.66 50.64
C TYR A 86 -29.84 41.99 49.16
N ARG A 87 -30.77 42.35 48.26
CA ARG A 87 -32.27 42.34 48.24
C ARG A 87 -32.77 42.35 46.77
N SER A 88 -33.93 41.78 46.48
CA SER A 88 -34.61 41.80 45.15
C SER A 88 -35.53 43.05 44.97
N PRO A 89 -36.06 43.32 43.74
CA PRO A 89 -37.34 42.69 43.34
C PRO A 89 -37.46 42.28 41.85
N THR A 90 -38.25 41.24 41.59
CA THR A 90 -38.76 40.77 40.27
C THR A 90 -40.20 41.26 40.02
N PRO A 91 -40.74 41.22 38.78
CA PRO A 91 -41.43 40.02 38.23
C PRO A 91 -41.11 39.75 36.73
N SER A 92 -40.77 38.52 36.30
CA SER A 92 -41.66 37.38 35.95
C SER A 92 -42.22 37.43 34.51
N PRO A 93 -42.47 36.30 33.79
CA PRO A 93 -41.72 35.03 33.75
C PRO A 93 -41.48 34.52 32.29
N TYR A 94 -40.54 33.60 32.11
CA TYR A 94 -40.69 32.46 31.17
C TYR A 94 -39.82 31.29 31.65
N ASP A 95 -40.40 30.09 31.63
CA ASP A 95 -39.72 28.84 32.01
C ASP A 95 -38.56 28.51 31.07
N ASN A 96 -37.43 28.12 31.64
CA ASN A 96 -36.40 27.34 30.97
C ASN A 96 -36.01 26.20 31.92
N SER A 97 -36.64 25.03 31.72
CA SER A 97 -36.16 23.78 32.30
C SER A 97 -34.94 23.30 31.50
N GLY A 98 -33.94 22.77 32.20
CA GLY A 98 -32.64 22.49 31.60
C GLY A 98 -32.67 21.34 30.58
N ALA A 99 -32.00 21.55 29.45
CA ALA A 99 -31.55 20.47 28.57
C ALA A 99 -30.02 20.36 28.69
N SER A 100 -29.55 19.26 29.26
CA SER A 100 -28.17 18.82 29.19
C SER A 100 -27.85 18.43 27.75
N ALA A 101 -27.10 19.25 27.03
CA ALA A 101 -26.69 18.98 25.65
C ALA A 101 -25.50 18.01 25.62
N VAL A 102 -25.81 16.71 25.66
CA VAL A 102 -24.95 15.65 25.12
C VAL A 102 -25.66 15.16 23.87
N GLY A 103 -25.11 15.47 22.70
CA GLY A 103 -25.70 15.14 21.41
C GLY A 103 -24.73 14.28 20.62
N ASP A 104 -25.08 13.00 20.45
CA ASP A 104 -24.51 12.17 19.40
C ASP A 104 -24.78 12.85 18.04
N TYR A 105 -23.73 12.99 17.23
CA TYR A 105 -23.84 13.44 15.84
C TYR A 105 -23.49 12.30 14.86
N ASP A 106 -24.01 11.10 15.16
CA ASP A 106 -24.48 10.20 14.09
C ASP A 106 -25.85 10.71 13.63
N PHE A 107 -26.06 10.83 12.31
CA PHE A 107 -27.39 11.13 11.76
C PHE A 107 -28.31 9.90 11.90
N GLN A 108 -28.90 9.71 13.08
CA GLN A 108 -30.12 8.89 13.18
C GLN A 108 -31.33 9.72 12.77
N GLN A 109 -32.20 9.10 11.98
CA GLN A 109 -33.30 9.75 11.26
C GLN A 109 -34.17 10.62 12.18
N THR A 110 -34.30 11.89 11.82
CA THR A 110 -35.44 12.73 12.24
C THR A 110 -36.24 13.12 11.01
N ASP A 111 -37.50 12.70 10.97
CA ASP A 111 -38.44 12.97 9.88
C ASP A 111 -38.70 14.48 9.75
N TYR A 112 -37.99 15.14 8.84
CA TYR A 112 -38.25 16.53 8.46
C TYR A 112 -39.08 16.59 7.19
N SER A 113 -40.40 16.57 7.35
CA SER A 113 -41.32 16.97 6.28
C SER A 113 -41.19 18.48 6.02
N VAL A 114 -40.30 18.87 5.11
CA VAL A 114 -40.08 20.28 4.75
C VAL A 114 -41.31 20.83 4.02
N GLN A 115 -42.11 21.66 4.71
CA GLN A 115 -43.03 22.59 4.04
C GLN A 115 -42.22 23.75 3.45
N THR A 116 -42.12 23.81 2.13
CA THR A 116 -41.50 24.93 1.42
C THR A 116 -42.42 26.15 1.42
N GLU A 117 -42.13 27.16 2.24
CA GLU A 117 -42.66 28.52 2.02
C GLU A 117 -41.88 29.20 0.89
N GLU A 118 -42.59 29.64 -0.16
CA GLU A 118 -42.00 30.50 -1.19
C GLU A 118 -41.72 31.90 -0.64
N ARG A 119 -40.46 32.35 -0.63
CA ARG A 119 -40.11 33.78 -0.53
C ARG A 119 -39.41 34.25 -1.79
N GLY A 120 -39.98 35.28 -2.42
CA GLY A 120 -39.59 35.74 -3.74
C GLY A 120 -38.20 36.39 -3.81
N ARG A 121 -37.55 36.24 -4.96
CA ARG A 121 -36.33 36.99 -5.32
C ARG A 121 -36.70 38.40 -5.84
N PRO A 122 -35.89 39.43 -5.56
CA PRO A 122 -36.09 40.76 -6.10
C PRO A 122 -35.65 40.87 -7.57
N THR A 123 -36.35 41.70 -8.32
CA THR A 123 -36.06 42.02 -9.73
C THR A 123 -34.81 42.88 -9.86
N LEU A 124 -33.92 42.55 -10.80
CA LEU A 124 -32.81 43.42 -11.22
C LEU A 124 -32.90 43.63 -12.74
N MET A 125 -33.00 44.89 -13.15
CA MET A 125 -33.20 45.30 -14.55
C MET A 125 -31.85 45.50 -15.25
N VAL A 126 -31.63 44.86 -16.41
CA VAL A 126 -30.74 45.35 -17.48
C VAL A 126 -31.41 45.08 -18.85
N GLU A 127 -30.99 45.83 -19.86
CA GLU A 127 -31.69 46.19 -21.09
C GLU A 127 -31.93 45.11 -22.16
N GLN A 128 -32.78 45.49 -23.12
CA GLN A 128 -33.25 44.70 -24.26
C GLN A 128 -32.24 44.67 -25.42
N GLN A 129 -32.19 43.55 -26.14
CA GLN A 129 -32.15 43.56 -27.62
C GLN A 129 -33.03 42.42 -28.17
N GLN A 130 -33.58 42.60 -29.38
CA GLN A 130 -34.76 41.88 -29.88
C GLN A 130 -34.46 40.93 -31.06
N LYS A 131 -35.43 40.02 -31.32
CA LYS A 131 -35.70 39.22 -32.54
C LYS A 131 -34.95 37.87 -32.65
N ASN A 132 -35.56 36.78 -33.16
CA ASN A 132 -36.96 36.54 -33.55
C ASN A 132 -37.34 35.04 -33.55
N GLU A 133 -38.63 34.76 -33.30
CA GLU A 133 -39.48 33.69 -33.88
C GLU A 133 -39.13 32.17 -33.79
N LYS A 134 -40.04 31.46 -33.11
CA LYS A 134 -40.73 30.20 -33.51
C LYS A 134 -39.91 28.93 -33.79
N GLU A 135 -40.15 27.88 -32.98
CA GLU A 135 -41.19 26.88 -33.27
C GLU A 135 -41.59 26.07 -32.01
N GLU A 136 -42.83 25.55 -31.99
CA GLU A 136 -43.34 24.64 -30.96
C GLU A 136 -43.08 23.16 -31.33
N LYS A 137 -42.85 22.30 -30.31
CA LYS A 137 -43.58 21.01 -30.22
C LYS A 137 -43.50 20.33 -28.84
N LYS A 138 -44.59 20.49 -28.08
CA LYS A 138 -45.31 19.50 -27.27
C LYS A 138 -44.52 18.36 -26.58
N LYS A 139 -44.43 18.42 -25.24
CA LYS A 139 -44.58 17.23 -24.38
C LYS A 139 -46.03 17.15 -23.88
N SER A 140 -46.59 15.95 -23.79
CA SER A 140 -47.99 15.68 -23.45
C SER A 140 -48.21 15.53 -21.94
N GLY A 141 -48.94 16.46 -21.32
CA GLY A 141 -49.44 16.30 -19.95
C GLY A 141 -50.85 15.67 -19.93
N CYS A 142 -51.09 14.74 -19.00
CA CYS A 142 -52.33 13.96 -18.89
C CYS A 142 -53.59 14.72 -18.42
N LEU A 143 -53.58 16.06 -18.42
CA LEU A 143 -54.71 16.88 -17.98
C LEU A 143 -55.59 17.30 -19.17
N PRO A 144 -56.92 17.16 -19.09
CA PRO A 144 -57.83 17.69 -20.11
C PRO A 144 -57.59 19.19 -20.32
N THR A 145 -57.56 19.63 -21.58
CA THR A 145 -57.19 21.01 -21.97
C THR A 145 -58.05 22.09 -21.31
N TRP A 146 -59.31 21.80 -20.98
CA TRP A 146 -60.19 22.71 -20.25
C TRP A 146 -59.78 22.92 -18.79
N VAL A 147 -59.14 21.93 -18.15
CA VAL A 147 -58.56 22.05 -16.80
C VAL A 147 -57.31 22.91 -16.85
N VAL A 148 -56.47 22.74 -17.87
CA VAL A 148 -55.26 23.57 -18.10
C VAL A 148 -55.66 25.03 -18.34
N GLY A 149 -56.71 25.27 -19.13
CA GLY A 149 -57.26 26.62 -19.39
C GLY A 149 -58.14 27.20 -18.28
N ALA A 150 -58.44 26.46 -17.20
CA ALA A 150 -59.33 26.94 -16.14
C ALA A 150 -58.72 28.08 -15.31
N PRO A 151 -59.54 29.05 -14.83
CA PRO A 151 -59.09 30.07 -13.90
C PRO A 151 -58.66 29.44 -12.56
N PHE A 152 -57.71 30.07 -11.88
CA PHE A 152 -57.00 29.51 -10.72
C PHE A 152 -57.93 29.00 -9.61
N TRP A 153 -59.01 29.72 -9.30
CA TRP A 153 -59.99 29.29 -8.30
C TRP A 153 -60.70 27.97 -8.64
N LEU A 154 -60.95 27.70 -9.93
CA LEU A 154 -61.58 26.45 -10.37
C LEU A 154 -60.59 25.28 -10.31
N LYS A 155 -59.30 25.54 -10.58
CA LYS A 155 -58.22 24.56 -10.39
C LYS A 155 -58.10 24.17 -8.91
N LEU A 156 -58.13 25.15 -8.00
CA LEU A 156 -58.16 24.91 -6.56
C LEU A 156 -59.38 24.08 -6.13
N ILE A 157 -60.59 24.35 -6.66
CA ILE A 157 -61.77 23.52 -6.38
C ILE A 157 -61.57 22.08 -6.86
N ILE A 158 -61.02 21.87 -8.06
CA ILE A 158 -60.77 20.51 -8.60
C ILE A 158 -59.76 19.75 -7.73
N ILE A 159 -58.65 20.40 -7.33
CA ILE A 159 -57.62 19.81 -6.46
C ILE A 159 -58.23 19.47 -5.09
N SER A 160 -58.89 20.42 -4.43
CA SER A 160 -59.51 20.21 -3.10
C SER A 160 -60.60 19.13 -3.12
N SER A 161 -61.42 19.08 -4.18
CA SER A 161 -62.44 18.03 -4.35
C SER A 161 -61.82 16.65 -4.54
N THR A 162 -60.70 16.57 -5.28
CA THR A 162 -59.98 15.31 -5.50
C THR A 162 -59.33 14.82 -4.20
N ALA A 163 -58.70 15.72 -3.44
CA ALA A 163 -58.12 15.40 -2.13
C ALA A 163 -59.18 14.92 -1.12
N LEU A 164 -60.34 15.56 -1.07
CA LEU A 164 -61.48 15.11 -0.25
C LEU A 164 -61.99 13.72 -0.67
N LEU A 165 -62.03 13.43 -1.97
CA LEU A 165 -62.50 12.15 -2.49
C LEU A 165 -61.50 11.01 -2.18
N ILE A 166 -60.20 11.28 -2.28
CA ILE A 166 -59.13 10.35 -1.83
C ILE A 166 -59.24 10.12 -0.31
N GLY A 167 -59.38 11.18 0.49
CA GLY A 167 -59.56 11.06 1.95
C GLY A 167 -60.80 10.24 2.35
N ALA A 168 -61.90 10.40 1.61
CA ALA A 168 -63.11 9.60 1.81
C ALA A 168 -62.89 8.11 1.46
N VAL A 169 -62.17 7.81 0.37
CA VAL A 169 -61.81 6.42 -0.01
C VAL A 169 -60.91 5.77 1.05
N VAL A 170 -59.92 6.50 1.59
CA VAL A 170 -59.05 6.01 2.67
C VAL A 170 -59.87 5.74 3.94
N LEU A 171 -60.77 6.63 4.34
CA LEU A 171 -61.65 6.43 5.50
C LEU A 171 -62.61 5.23 5.33
N ILE A 172 -63.13 5.01 4.12
CA ILE A 172 -63.93 3.82 3.80
C ILE A 172 -63.08 2.55 3.88
N GLY A 173 -61.84 2.59 3.37
CA GLY A 173 -60.89 1.47 3.47
C GLY A 173 -60.58 1.10 4.91
N VAL A 174 -60.16 2.07 5.72
CA VAL A 174 -59.87 1.89 7.16
C VAL A 174 -61.09 1.39 7.92
N GLY A 175 -62.27 1.97 7.67
CA GLY A 175 -63.53 1.52 8.27
C GLY A 175 -63.91 0.08 7.88
N ALA A 176 -63.63 -0.33 6.64
CA ALA A 176 -63.89 -1.70 6.18
C ALA A 176 -62.95 -2.74 6.82
N THR A 177 -61.68 -2.39 7.08
CA THR A 177 -60.77 -3.24 7.86
C THR A 177 -61.22 -3.36 9.32
N LEU A 178 -61.53 -2.25 9.99
CA LEU A 178 -61.96 -2.27 11.40
C LEU A 178 -63.31 -3.00 11.60
N ALA A 179 -64.21 -2.97 10.61
CA ALA A 179 -65.44 -3.74 10.62
C ALA A 179 -65.21 -5.26 10.46
N LYS A 180 -64.08 -5.68 9.85
CA LYS A 180 -63.76 -7.08 9.57
C LYS A 180 -63.28 -7.83 10.82
N ASP A 181 -62.55 -7.14 11.70
CA ASP A 181 -62.03 -7.72 12.94
C ASP A 181 -63.10 -7.83 14.05
N SER A 182 -64.14 -6.99 14.00
CA SER A 182 -65.26 -7.01 14.95
C SER A 182 -66.16 -8.26 14.87
N ILE A 183 -66.06 -9.05 13.79
CA ILE A 183 -66.95 -10.22 13.54
C ILE A 183 -66.33 -11.55 14.03
N ARG A 184 -65.07 -11.55 14.49
CA ARG A 184 -64.37 -12.77 14.96
C ARG A 184 -64.25 -12.91 16.49
N SER A 185 -65.34 -12.68 17.22
CA SER A 185 -65.47 -13.16 18.61
C SER A 185 -66.92 -13.38 19.07
N SER A 186 -67.44 -14.60 18.87
CA SER A 186 -68.60 -15.13 19.65
C SER A 186 -68.95 -16.59 19.31
N ALA A 187 -68.30 -17.53 20.00
CA ALA A 187 -68.73 -18.91 20.36
C ALA A 187 -67.47 -19.73 20.72
N GLY A 188 -67.42 -20.54 21.78
CA GLY A 188 -68.42 -20.80 22.82
C GLY A 188 -68.31 -22.22 23.38
N ASN A 189 -68.00 -22.32 24.68
CA ASN A 189 -68.32 -23.40 25.62
C ASN A 189 -67.42 -24.66 25.78
N GLU A 190 -67.08 -24.87 27.07
CA GLU A 190 -67.20 -26.10 27.89
C GLU A 190 -66.01 -27.06 28.11
N GLU A 191 -65.46 -26.95 29.34
CA GLU A 191 -64.90 -27.99 30.25
C GLU A 191 -65.89 -29.18 30.50
N PRO A 192 -65.60 -30.27 31.31
CA PRO A 192 -64.51 -30.46 32.31
C PRO A 192 -63.86 -31.87 32.43
N ASN A 193 -62.74 -31.97 33.18
CA ASN A 193 -62.55 -32.83 34.39
C ASN A 193 -61.10 -33.33 34.67
N GLN A 194 -60.46 -32.74 35.69
CA GLN A 194 -60.00 -33.35 36.97
C GLN A 194 -58.93 -34.50 37.03
N PRO A 195 -58.20 -34.68 38.17
CA PRO A 195 -56.78 -35.05 38.17
C PRO A 195 -56.32 -36.24 39.07
N VAL A 196 -55.09 -36.73 38.86
CA VAL A 196 -54.26 -37.63 39.71
C VAL A 196 -52.77 -37.44 39.30
N ALA A 197 -51.70 -37.44 40.12
CA ALA A 197 -51.45 -37.18 41.56
C ALA A 197 -49.91 -36.95 41.79
N SER A 198 -49.39 -37.09 43.02
CA SER A 198 -48.01 -36.81 43.48
C SER A 198 -47.03 -38.00 43.47
N SER A 199 -45.70 -37.75 43.47
CA SER A 199 -44.72 -38.50 44.29
C SER A 199 -43.33 -37.83 44.35
N ASP A 200 -42.57 -38.13 45.41
CA ASP A 200 -41.33 -37.46 45.84
C ASP A 200 -40.01 -38.15 45.38
N VAL A 201 -38.92 -37.37 45.28
CA VAL A 201 -37.55 -37.54 45.87
C VAL A 201 -37.05 -39.00 46.11
N PRO A 202 -35.84 -39.45 45.65
CA PRO A 202 -34.55 -38.91 46.12
C PRO A 202 -33.28 -38.95 45.20
N VAL A 203 -32.24 -38.27 45.70
CA VAL A 203 -30.83 -38.21 45.25
C VAL A 203 -30.02 -39.49 45.61
N PRO A 204 -29.00 -39.89 44.82
CA PRO A 204 -27.92 -40.81 45.23
C PRO A 204 -26.54 -40.15 45.45
N PRO A 205 -25.60 -40.80 46.19
CA PRO A 205 -24.47 -40.15 46.89
C PRO A 205 -23.09 -40.21 46.19
N PRO A 206 -22.06 -39.49 46.68
CA PRO A 206 -20.70 -39.55 46.15
C PRO A 206 -19.93 -40.81 46.58
N VAL A 207 -19.04 -41.30 45.71
CA VAL A 207 -18.16 -42.46 45.95
C VAL A 207 -16.76 -41.99 46.33
N ALA A 208 -16.25 -42.48 47.46
CA ALA A 208 -14.86 -42.34 47.86
C ALA A 208 -14.02 -43.54 47.38
N THR A 209 -12.76 -43.32 47.04
CA THR A 209 -11.76 -44.38 46.80
C THR A 209 -10.52 -44.17 47.63
N GLN A 210 -9.90 -45.28 48.04
CA GLN A 210 -8.86 -45.37 49.07
C GLN A 210 -7.47 -45.59 48.46
N ASN A 211 -6.43 -45.17 49.18
CA ASN A 211 -5.05 -45.67 48.98
C ASN A 211 -4.97 -47.18 49.25
N PRO A 212 -3.98 -47.89 48.68
CA PRO A 212 -2.86 -48.26 49.54
C PRO A 212 -1.46 -48.29 48.89
N THR A 213 -0.51 -47.63 49.56
CA THR A 213 0.77 -48.18 50.05
C THR A 213 1.53 -49.24 49.23
N THR A 214 2.77 -48.92 48.81
CA THR A 214 4.00 -49.59 49.31
C THR A 214 5.28 -48.80 49.01
N ALA A 215 6.27 -48.91 49.90
CA ALA A 215 7.61 -48.31 49.85
C ALA A 215 8.63 -49.33 49.24
N PRO A 216 10.00 -49.22 49.27
CA PRO A 216 10.86 -48.47 50.22
C PRO A 216 12.22 -47.88 49.72
N THR A 217 12.92 -47.13 50.61
CA THR A 217 14.42 -47.00 50.81
C THR A 217 15.38 -46.69 49.62
N SER A 218 16.56 -46.05 49.77
CA SER A 218 17.33 -45.44 50.90
C SER A 218 18.57 -44.66 50.37
N GLU A 219 19.22 -43.87 51.25
CA GLU A 219 20.61 -43.33 51.17
C GLU A 219 20.87 -42.23 50.10
N GLU A 220 21.45 -41.05 50.34
CA GLU A 220 22.38 -40.46 51.33
C GLU A 220 23.90 -40.58 51.01
N MET A 221 24.54 -39.40 50.85
CA MET A 221 25.98 -39.04 51.02
C MET A 221 27.10 -39.30 49.98
N GLU A 222 27.87 -38.21 49.79
CA GLU A 222 29.34 -38.05 49.66
C GLU A 222 30.14 -38.26 48.34
N ASP A 223 30.78 -37.15 47.94
CA ASP A 223 32.20 -36.92 47.56
C ASP A 223 32.94 -37.61 46.38
N ASN A 224 33.69 -36.72 45.70
CA ASN A 224 34.87 -36.91 44.84
C ASN A 224 36.00 -37.77 45.46
N PRO A 225 37.10 -38.10 44.74
CA PRO A 225 37.34 -38.21 43.28
C PRO A 225 38.09 -39.52 42.89
N THR A 226 38.57 -39.67 41.64
CA THR A 226 40.00 -40.02 41.28
C THR A 226 40.15 -40.77 39.93
N ASN A 227 41.28 -40.48 39.26
CA ASN A 227 41.84 -40.90 37.96
C ASN A 227 41.94 -42.41 37.57
N THR A 228 42.33 -42.57 36.28
CA THR A 228 43.03 -43.71 35.60
C THR A 228 42.20 -44.93 35.17
N ALA A 229 42.42 -45.58 34.01
CA ALA A 229 43.49 -45.43 33.00
C ALA A 229 43.12 -45.96 31.59
N VAL A 230 43.72 -45.34 30.57
CA VAL A 230 44.35 -45.94 29.35
C VAL A 230 43.76 -47.24 28.76
N ILE A 231 43.17 -47.16 27.56
CA ILE A 231 43.43 -48.09 26.44
C ILE A 231 43.50 -47.28 25.14
N ALA A 232 44.57 -47.47 24.36
CA ALA A 232 44.70 -46.95 22.99
C ALA A 232 44.44 -48.07 21.97
N PRO A 233 44.09 -47.71 20.72
CA PRO A 233 44.68 -48.42 19.59
C PRO A 233 45.35 -47.46 18.60
N THR A 234 46.61 -47.78 18.29
CA THR A 234 47.41 -47.25 17.20
C THR A 234 46.86 -47.62 15.81
N THR A 235 46.84 -46.65 14.89
CA THR A 235 47.12 -46.89 13.46
C THR A 235 47.99 -45.77 12.90
N SER A 236 48.96 -46.15 12.06
CA SER A 236 50.02 -45.29 11.50
C SER A 236 49.53 -44.37 10.37
N PRO A 237 50.26 -43.28 10.05
CA PRO A 237 49.84 -42.32 9.03
C PRO A 237 49.99 -42.88 7.61
N LEU A 238 48.95 -42.70 6.79
CA LEU A 238 49.04 -42.86 5.34
C LEU A 238 49.48 -41.53 4.71
N ASN A 239 50.71 -41.51 4.19
CA ASN A 239 51.12 -40.50 3.22
C ASN A 239 50.26 -40.69 1.96
N MET A 240 49.31 -39.80 1.71
CA MET A 240 48.71 -39.63 0.39
C MET A 240 49.23 -38.34 -0.23
N THR A 241 50.16 -38.50 -1.17
CA THR A 241 50.45 -37.46 -2.16
C THR A 241 49.22 -37.36 -3.07
N PRO A 242 48.63 -36.18 -3.29
CA PRO A 242 47.51 -36.06 -4.21
C PRO A 242 47.98 -36.37 -5.63
N GLU A 243 47.39 -37.39 -6.26
CA GLU A 243 47.57 -37.65 -7.68
C GLU A 243 46.93 -36.50 -8.47
N ARG A 244 47.67 -35.94 -9.44
CA ARG A 244 47.09 -34.96 -10.38
C ARG A 244 45.95 -35.63 -11.15
N PRO A 245 44.80 -34.96 -11.35
CA PRO A 245 43.75 -35.48 -12.21
C PRO A 245 44.26 -35.68 -13.64
N PHE A 246 43.68 -36.69 -14.30
CA PHE A 246 44.09 -37.18 -15.61
C PHE A 246 43.91 -36.10 -16.69
N VAL A 247 45.01 -35.58 -17.26
CA VAL A 247 44.95 -34.72 -18.46
C VAL A 247 44.65 -35.61 -19.68
N PRO A 248 43.56 -35.38 -20.44
CA PRO A 248 43.29 -36.13 -21.66
C PRO A 248 44.33 -35.80 -22.73
N THR A 249 45.07 -36.80 -23.19
CA THR A 249 46.01 -36.64 -24.31
C THR A 249 45.24 -36.57 -25.62
N PHE A 250 45.03 -35.35 -26.13
CA PHE A 250 44.48 -35.14 -27.47
C PHE A 250 45.51 -35.53 -28.55
N ASN A 251 45.09 -36.40 -29.47
CA ASN A 251 45.91 -36.79 -30.61
C ASN A 251 46.02 -35.64 -31.62
N SER A 252 47.25 -35.18 -31.84
CA SER A 252 47.59 -34.23 -32.90
C SER A 252 47.66 -34.94 -34.27
N SER A 253 46.66 -34.73 -35.14
CA SER A 253 46.76 -35.07 -36.56
C SER A 253 45.66 -34.44 -37.45
N ASP A 254 45.73 -33.12 -37.72
CA ASP A 254 45.57 -32.56 -39.09
C ASP A 254 45.89 -31.04 -39.10
N PRO A 255 46.92 -30.55 -39.83
CA PRO A 255 47.24 -29.13 -39.90
C PRO A 255 46.55 -28.39 -41.06
N SER A 256 45.44 -28.91 -41.62
CA SER A 256 44.86 -28.38 -42.87
C SER A 256 43.37 -27.98 -42.86
N SER A 257 42.68 -28.05 -41.72
CA SER A 257 41.37 -27.41 -41.55
C SER A 257 41.50 -26.08 -40.79
N GLN A 258 41.52 -24.96 -41.51
CA GLN A 258 41.06 -23.69 -40.92
C GLN A 258 39.57 -23.84 -40.65
N ALA A 259 39.22 -24.27 -39.44
CA ALA A 259 37.85 -24.19 -38.96
C ALA A 259 37.44 -22.72 -38.98
N ASN A 260 36.23 -22.43 -39.46
CA ASN A 260 35.63 -21.11 -39.26
C ASN A 260 35.59 -20.87 -37.74
N LEU A 261 36.44 -19.97 -37.26
CA LEU A 261 36.36 -19.49 -35.88
C LEU A 261 34.96 -18.93 -35.67
N SER A 262 34.34 -19.32 -34.56
CA SER A 262 33.04 -18.76 -34.16
C SER A 262 33.19 -17.23 -34.05
N SER A 263 32.33 -16.48 -34.73
CA SER A 263 32.26 -15.01 -34.65
C SER A 263 31.64 -14.54 -33.32
N THR A 264 31.84 -15.32 -32.26
CA THR A 264 31.33 -15.05 -30.91
C THR A 264 32.37 -15.38 -29.85
N VAL A 265 32.32 -14.64 -28.75
CA VAL A 265 32.93 -14.96 -27.46
C VAL A 265 31.82 -15.39 -26.52
N ASN A 266 32.07 -16.43 -25.73
CA ASN A 266 31.10 -16.99 -24.77
C ASN A 266 31.77 -17.05 -23.41
N PHE A 267 31.10 -16.54 -22.38
CA PHE A 267 31.58 -16.58 -21.00
C PHE A 267 30.41 -16.76 -20.03
N PHE A 268 30.73 -17.06 -18.78
CA PHE A 268 29.76 -17.19 -17.71
C PHE A 268 29.99 -16.12 -16.65
N ALA A 269 28.92 -15.59 -16.06
CA ALA A 269 28.98 -14.69 -14.93
C ALA A 269 28.14 -15.21 -13.77
N ILE A 270 28.66 -15.07 -12.55
CA ILE A 270 28.01 -15.51 -11.32
C ILE A 270 28.38 -14.54 -10.19
N GLY A 271 27.60 -14.55 -9.11
CA GLY A 271 28.03 -13.97 -7.85
C GLY A 271 27.12 -14.41 -6.72
N GLY A 272 27.37 -13.90 -5.51
CA GLY A 272 26.60 -14.29 -4.33
C GLY A 272 27.06 -15.60 -3.71
N ARG A 273 26.60 -15.84 -2.49
CA ARG A 273 26.97 -16.99 -1.66
C ARG A 273 26.01 -18.15 -1.86
N PHE A 274 26.55 -19.35 -2.08
CA PHE A 274 25.75 -20.58 -2.07
C PHE A 274 25.59 -21.13 -0.66
N ASP A 275 24.36 -21.56 -0.33
CA ASP A 275 24.08 -22.28 0.91
C ASP A 275 24.75 -23.65 0.95
N ASP A 276 25.13 -24.08 2.15
CA ASP A 276 25.78 -25.38 2.39
C ASP A 276 24.98 -26.57 1.83
N GLY A 277 23.64 -26.45 1.79
CA GLY A 277 22.74 -27.47 1.25
C GLY A 277 22.76 -27.62 -0.28
N VAL A 278 23.20 -26.61 -1.03
CA VAL A 278 23.30 -26.65 -2.51
C VAL A 278 24.74 -26.71 -3.02
N LEU A 279 25.72 -26.46 -2.14
CA LEU A 279 27.13 -26.33 -2.53
C LEU A 279 27.71 -27.59 -3.20
N SER A 280 27.30 -28.79 -2.78
CA SER A 280 27.71 -30.05 -3.42
C SER A 280 27.24 -30.12 -4.88
N THR A 281 25.98 -29.78 -5.14
CA THR A 281 25.41 -29.67 -6.49
C THR A 281 26.14 -28.63 -7.33
N VAL A 282 26.53 -27.48 -6.75
CA VAL A 282 27.33 -26.46 -7.44
C VAL A 282 28.71 -26.99 -7.82
N VAL A 283 29.41 -27.67 -6.90
CA VAL A 283 30.71 -28.31 -7.14
C VAL A 283 30.64 -29.35 -8.27
N ASP A 284 29.66 -30.25 -8.22
CA ASP A 284 29.47 -31.26 -9.26
C ASP A 284 29.17 -30.61 -10.63
N ASN A 285 28.34 -29.56 -10.65
CA ASN A 285 27.97 -28.87 -11.88
C ASN A 285 29.11 -28.01 -12.46
N LEU A 286 29.97 -27.41 -11.64
CA LEU A 286 31.16 -26.66 -12.08
C LEU A 286 32.10 -27.52 -12.94
N GLN A 287 32.22 -28.82 -12.63
CA GLN A 287 33.00 -29.79 -13.40
C GLN A 287 32.38 -30.11 -14.79
N THR A 288 31.16 -29.66 -15.07
CA THR A 288 30.46 -29.93 -16.34
C THR A 288 30.37 -28.72 -17.28
N LEU A 289 30.78 -27.52 -16.83
CA LEU A 289 30.68 -26.28 -17.60
C LEU A 289 31.36 -26.43 -18.99
N PRO A 290 30.70 -25.98 -20.08
CA PRO A 290 31.21 -26.17 -21.42
C PRO A 290 32.46 -25.32 -21.68
N SER A 291 33.52 -25.98 -22.14
CA SER A 291 34.63 -25.29 -22.84
C SER A 291 34.27 -25.19 -24.33
N ILE A 292 33.76 -24.04 -24.74
CA ILE A 292 33.44 -23.76 -26.14
C ILE A 292 34.74 -23.30 -26.81
N ASP A 293 35.19 -24.06 -27.81
CA ASP A 293 36.34 -23.78 -28.68
C ASP A 293 37.67 -23.37 -28.02
N GLY A 294 37.80 -23.60 -26.71
CA GLY A 294 38.96 -23.23 -25.91
C GLY A 294 39.00 -21.76 -25.45
N THR A 295 37.91 -20.99 -25.64
CA THR A 295 37.87 -19.57 -25.24
C THR A 295 36.86 -19.20 -24.16
N THR A 296 36.14 -20.19 -23.61
CA THR A 296 35.19 -19.96 -22.51
C THR A 296 35.87 -19.88 -21.15
N PHE A 297 35.40 -18.95 -20.32
CA PHE A 297 35.81 -18.71 -18.94
C PHE A 297 34.60 -18.26 -18.11
N MET A 298 34.76 -18.22 -16.79
CA MET A 298 33.75 -17.72 -15.84
C MET A 298 34.29 -16.52 -15.05
N ILE A 299 33.43 -15.56 -14.71
CA ILE A 299 33.72 -14.46 -13.77
C ILE A 299 32.82 -14.58 -12.54
N HIS A 300 33.41 -14.39 -11.36
CA HIS A 300 32.70 -14.19 -10.11
C HIS A 300 32.69 -12.71 -9.72
N LEU A 301 31.50 -12.13 -9.52
CA LEU A 301 31.24 -10.69 -9.31
C LEU A 301 31.09 -10.29 -7.83
N GLY A 302 31.78 -10.99 -6.92
CA GLY A 302 31.67 -10.77 -5.47
C GLY A 302 30.46 -11.41 -4.74
N ASP A 303 30.35 -11.09 -3.45
CA ASP A 303 29.46 -11.61 -2.37
C ASP A 303 29.35 -13.12 -2.21
N TRP A 304 30.40 -13.86 -2.52
CA TRP A 304 30.43 -15.26 -2.09
C TRP A 304 30.62 -15.39 -0.56
N ASN A 305 31.05 -14.31 0.10
CA ASN A 305 31.33 -14.25 1.53
C ASN A 305 30.17 -13.62 2.33
N SER A 306 30.36 -13.49 3.64
CA SER A 306 29.47 -12.69 4.50
C SER A 306 30.20 -12.23 5.77
N PRO A 307 30.27 -10.92 6.06
CA PRO A 307 30.92 -10.39 7.26
C PRO A 307 30.20 -10.82 8.53
N TYR A 308 28.87 -10.97 8.49
CA TYR A 308 28.07 -11.42 9.63
C TYR A 308 28.22 -12.91 9.91
N ALA A 309 28.17 -13.76 8.87
CA ALA A 309 28.14 -15.21 9.05
C ALA A 309 29.54 -15.86 9.14
N THR A 310 30.59 -15.21 8.64
CA THR A 310 31.96 -15.75 8.62
C THR A 310 32.99 -14.87 9.31
N SER A 311 32.63 -13.62 9.66
CA SER A 311 33.57 -12.57 10.10
C SER A 311 34.74 -12.33 9.12
N CYS A 312 34.55 -12.68 7.85
CA CYS A 312 35.59 -12.72 6.81
C CYS A 312 36.85 -13.51 7.23
N ALA A 313 36.67 -14.59 7.99
CA ALA A 313 37.77 -15.49 8.35
C ALA A 313 38.40 -16.12 7.11
N GLU A 314 39.72 -16.34 7.14
CA GLU A 314 40.51 -16.95 6.05
C GLU A 314 39.89 -18.26 5.51
N SER A 315 39.28 -19.06 6.40
CA SER A 315 38.57 -20.29 6.06
C SER A 315 37.45 -20.11 5.02
N SER A 316 36.86 -18.92 4.90
CA SER A 316 35.87 -18.60 3.87
C SER A 316 36.51 -18.48 2.48
N TYR A 317 37.70 -17.86 2.42
CA TYR A 317 38.50 -17.73 1.19
C TYR A 317 38.98 -19.11 0.72
N THR A 318 39.58 -19.91 1.62
CA THR A 318 40.02 -21.27 1.28
C THR A 318 38.86 -22.18 0.85
N ARG A 319 37.68 -22.02 1.46
CA ARG A 319 36.48 -22.77 1.06
C ARG A 319 36.00 -22.40 -0.35
N ASN A 320 36.13 -21.14 -0.74
CA ASN A 320 35.78 -20.71 -2.10
C ASN A 320 36.83 -21.13 -3.14
N VAL A 321 38.11 -21.17 -2.77
CA VAL A 321 39.14 -21.87 -3.55
C VAL A 321 38.75 -23.33 -3.76
N GLU A 322 38.37 -24.04 -2.70
CA GLU A 322 37.99 -25.47 -2.75
C GLU A 322 36.83 -25.77 -3.72
N VAL A 323 35.85 -24.85 -3.80
CA VAL A 323 34.67 -24.92 -4.66
C VAL A 323 35.01 -24.55 -6.11
N PHE A 324 35.59 -23.37 -6.34
CA PHE A 324 35.75 -22.85 -7.70
C PHE A 324 36.94 -23.45 -8.46
N GLN A 325 37.93 -24.06 -7.79
CA GLN A 325 38.99 -24.84 -8.45
C GLN A 325 38.44 -26.09 -9.17
N GLN A 326 37.18 -26.49 -8.91
CA GLN A 326 36.51 -27.62 -9.55
C GLN A 326 35.96 -27.27 -10.94
N SER A 327 35.98 -25.98 -11.34
CA SER A 327 35.46 -25.55 -12.64
C SER A 327 36.20 -26.19 -13.81
N ALA A 328 35.46 -26.69 -14.80
CA ALA A 328 36.01 -27.21 -16.05
C ALA A 328 36.67 -26.12 -16.94
N ILE A 329 36.43 -24.85 -16.64
CA ILE A 329 36.92 -23.67 -17.36
C ILE A 329 37.60 -22.67 -16.39
N PRO A 330 38.53 -21.82 -16.86
CA PRO A 330 39.19 -20.83 -16.01
C PRO A 330 38.20 -19.88 -15.32
N VAL A 331 38.45 -19.58 -14.05
CA VAL A 331 37.62 -18.68 -13.24
C VAL A 331 38.40 -17.42 -12.87
N TYR A 332 37.77 -16.26 -13.08
CA TYR A 332 38.26 -14.94 -12.70
C TYR A 332 37.45 -14.41 -11.52
N PHE A 333 38.10 -13.77 -10.55
CA PHE A 333 37.44 -13.12 -9.43
C PHE A 333 37.53 -11.60 -9.52
N VAL A 334 36.39 -10.94 -9.38
CA VAL A 334 36.27 -9.53 -9.04
C VAL A 334 36.11 -9.40 -7.51
N LEU A 335 36.62 -8.31 -6.94
CA LEU A 335 36.48 -8.00 -5.52
C LEU A 335 35.04 -7.50 -5.25
N GLY A 336 34.34 -8.10 -4.27
CA GLY A 336 33.06 -7.60 -3.73
C GLY A 336 33.22 -6.92 -2.37
N ASP A 337 32.18 -6.27 -1.88
CA ASP A 337 32.22 -5.56 -0.60
C ASP A 337 32.26 -6.51 0.62
N ASN A 338 31.48 -7.59 0.57
CA ASN A 338 31.45 -8.69 1.54
C ASN A 338 32.78 -9.48 1.63
N GLU A 339 33.68 -9.31 0.66
CA GLU A 339 35.05 -9.85 0.66
C GLU A 339 36.12 -8.85 1.11
N PHE A 340 35.75 -7.57 1.31
CA PHE A 340 36.69 -6.49 1.56
C PHE A 340 36.16 -5.47 2.57
N ASN A 341 35.45 -4.43 2.13
CA ASN A 341 35.17 -3.26 2.96
C ASN A 341 34.05 -3.49 3.97
N ASP A 342 33.12 -4.43 3.76
CA ASP A 342 32.12 -4.76 4.79
C ASP A 342 32.66 -5.70 5.87
N CYS A 343 33.89 -6.21 5.71
CA CYS A 343 34.55 -7.04 6.70
C CYS A 343 34.98 -6.26 7.96
N PRO A 344 34.97 -6.87 9.16
CA PRO A 344 35.43 -6.23 10.40
C PRO A 344 36.90 -5.76 10.39
N ASN A 345 37.72 -6.28 9.47
CA ASN A 345 39.10 -5.88 9.23
C ASN A 345 39.39 -5.87 7.72
N PRO A 346 39.11 -4.75 7.01
CA PRO A 346 39.23 -4.68 5.55
C PRO A 346 40.63 -4.96 5.01
N ASP A 347 41.68 -4.49 5.70
CA ASP A 347 43.08 -4.73 5.30
C ASP A 347 43.43 -6.22 5.31
N GLN A 348 42.96 -6.95 6.33
CA GLN A 348 43.18 -8.39 6.44
C GLN A 348 42.33 -9.18 5.45
N ALA A 349 41.07 -8.79 5.24
CA ALA A 349 40.19 -9.37 4.25
C ALA A 349 40.76 -9.23 2.83
N LEU A 350 41.29 -8.04 2.51
CA LEU A 350 41.99 -7.78 1.25
C LEU A 350 43.28 -8.60 1.11
N SER A 351 44.06 -8.78 2.18
CA SER A 351 45.21 -9.69 2.18
C SER A 351 44.80 -11.12 1.85
N PHE A 352 43.77 -11.66 2.52
CA PHE A 352 43.27 -13.01 2.24
C PHE A 352 42.74 -13.13 0.81
N TRP A 353 42.08 -12.10 0.28
CA TRP A 353 41.68 -12.07 -1.13
C TRP A 353 42.90 -12.15 -2.06
N TYR A 354 43.96 -11.39 -1.77
CA TYR A 354 45.21 -11.46 -2.55
C TYR A 354 45.94 -12.80 -2.42
N ASP A 355 46.02 -13.37 -1.22
CA ASP A 355 46.75 -14.61 -0.97
C ASP A 355 46.05 -15.83 -1.61
N HIS A 356 44.71 -15.84 -1.68
CA HIS A 356 43.93 -17.00 -2.12
C HIS A 356 43.28 -16.87 -3.51
N LEU A 357 42.96 -15.65 -3.99
CA LEU A 357 42.18 -15.43 -5.22
C LEU A 357 42.88 -14.59 -6.30
N LEU A 358 44.01 -13.94 -5.99
CA LEU A 358 44.76 -13.20 -7.01
C LEU A 358 45.41 -14.15 -8.03
N GLY A 359 45.07 -13.98 -9.31
CA GLY A 359 45.62 -14.81 -10.38
C GLY A 359 45.02 -16.23 -10.44
N PHE A 360 43.88 -16.46 -9.78
CA PHE A 360 43.17 -17.76 -9.69
C PHE A 360 43.06 -18.48 -11.04
N GLU A 361 42.83 -17.72 -12.12
CA GLU A 361 42.73 -18.20 -13.50
C GLU A 361 43.98 -18.95 -14.00
N THR A 362 45.15 -18.68 -13.40
CA THR A 362 46.45 -19.30 -13.73
C THR A 362 46.96 -20.26 -12.67
N GLN A 363 46.34 -20.30 -11.49
CA GLN A 363 46.75 -21.19 -10.40
C GLN A 363 46.28 -22.64 -10.63
N PHE A 364 45.04 -22.81 -11.11
CA PHE A 364 44.38 -24.12 -11.21
C PHE A 364 44.21 -24.65 -12.64
N TRP A 365 44.29 -23.77 -13.65
CA TRP A 365 44.23 -24.11 -15.08
C TRP A 365 45.57 -23.84 -15.77
N PRO A 366 45.85 -24.49 -16.93
CA PRO A 366 46.94 -24.08 -17.80
C PRO A 366 46.79 -22.59 -18.18
N GLU A 367 47.90 -21.89 -18.43
CA GLU A 367 47.87 -20.49 -18.86
C GLU A 367 46.89 -20.31 -20.03
N PRO A 368 45.94 -19.35 -19.94
CA PRO A 368 44.95 -19.15 -20.98
C PRO A 368 45.59 -18.70 -22.29
N ALA A 369 44.89 -18.88 -23.41
CA ALA A 369 45.40 -18.50 -24.73
C ALA A 369 45.57 -16.98 -24.93
N TRP A 370 45.18 -16.16 -23.96
CA TRP A 370 45.28 -14.71 -23.93
C TRP A 370 46.15 -14.22 -22.76
N ASN A 371 46.84 -13.10 -22.96
CA ASN A 371 47.66 -12.50 -21.91
C ASN A 371 46.82 -11.64 -20.95
N VAL A 372 46.89 -11.93 -19.66
CA VAL A 372 46.22 -11.17 -18.59
C VAL A 372 47.17 -10.10 -18.04
N THR A 373 46.81 -8.83 -18.24
CA THR A 373 47.52 -7.67 -17.68
C THR A 373 46.85 -7.19 -16.41
N ARG A 374 47.61 -6.83 -15.37
CA ARG A 374 47.09 -6.37 -14.06
C ARG A 374 47.61 -4.97 -13.72
N GLN A 375 46.85 -4.20 -12.94
CA GLN A 375 47.25 -2.84 -12.52
C GLN A 375 48.25 -2.88 -11.35
N THR A 376 49.47 -3.33 -11.63
CA THR A 376 50.54 -3.43 -10.63
C THR A 376 51.39 -2.16 -10.53
N PRO A 377 51.84 -1.75 -9.33
CA PRO A 377 51.70 -2.45 -8.05
C PRO A 377 50.43 -2.09 -7.26
N ASP A 378 49.72 -1.02 -7.64
CA ASP A 378 48.78 -0.34 -6.73
C ASP A 378 47.43 -1.06 -6.53
N HIS A 379 46.85 -1.64 -7.59
CA HIS A 379 45.56 -2.36 -7.54
C HIS A 379 45.62 -3.68 -8.32
N PRO A 380 46.40 -4.69 -7.86
CA PRO A 380 46.60 -5.94 -8.60
C PRO A 380 45.32 -6.80 -8.77
N ALA A 381 44.27 -6.52 -7.99
CA ALA A 381 42.92 -7.05 -8.21
C ALA A 381 42.36 -6.66 -9.59
N ASN A 382 42.69 -5.47 -10.11
CA ASN A 382 42.28 -5.03 -11.44
C ASN A 382 43.04 -5.81 -12.51
N PHE A 383 42.31 -6.33 -13.49
CA PHE A 383 42.87 -7.11 -14.60
C PHE A 383 42.23 -6.72 -15.93
N ALA A 384 42.92 -7.02 -17.03
CA ALA A 384 42.39 -6.90 -18.38
C ALA A 384 43.00 -7.93 -19.33
N PHE A 385 42.21 -8.39 -20.30
CA PHE A 385 42.66 -9.31 -21.36
C PHE A 385 41.77 -9.18 -22.61
N GLY A 386 42.25 -9.66 -23.75
CA GLY A 386 41.51 -9.60 -25.02
C GLY A 386 41.19 -11.00 -25.53
N VAL A 387 39.94 -11.22 -25.94
CA VAL A 387 39.48 -12.46 -26.60
C VAL A 387 38.70 -12.06 -27.85
N ARG A 388 39.20 -12.40 -29.04
CA ARG A 388 38.53 -12.18 -30.35
C ARG A 388 37.85 -10.81 -30.49
N ASN A 389 38.63 -9.72 -30.52
CA ASN A 389 38.13 -8.35 -30.63
C ASN A 389 37.17 -7.92 -29.50
N VAL A 390 37.11 -8.64 -28.38
CA VAL A 390 36.42 -8.22 -27.15
C VAL A 390 37.47 -7.97 -26.06
N LEU A 391 37.46 -6.77 -25.51
CA LEU A 391 38.33 -6.34 -24.41
C LEU A 391 37.60 -6.53 -23.08
N PHE A 392 38.12 -7.38 -22.21
CA PHE A 392 37.59 -7.60 -20.86
C PHE A 392 38.42 -6.83 -19.84
N ILE A 393 37.76 -6.10 -18.92
CA ILE A 393 38.37 -5.39 -17.80
C ILE A 393 37.61 -5.74 -16.51
N GLY A 394 38.30 -6.32 -15.53
CA GLY A 394 37.78 -6.51 -14.17
C GLY A 394 38.29 -5.41 -13.23
N LEU A 395 37.39 -4.83 -12.44
CA LEU A 395 37.66 -3.71 -11.54
C LEU A 395 37.34 -4.03 -10.09
N SER A 396 38.22 -3.63 -9.18
CA SER A 396 37.95 -3.52 -7.74
C SER A 396 37.10 -2.28 -7.46
N LEU A 397 35.88 -2.28 -7.99
CA LEU A 397 34.83 -1.29 -7.75
C LEU A 397 33.72 -1.99 -6.96
N VAL A 398 33.59 -1.62 -5.68
CA VAL A 398 32.80 -2.32 -4.65
C VAL A 398 31.69 -1.42 -4.10
N GLY A 399 30.69 -2.03 -3.44
CA GLY A 399 29.57 -1.37 -2.78
C GLY A 399 29.84 -1.16 -1.29
N GLY A 400 28.81 -1.25 -0.45
CA GLY A 400 28.98 -1.36 1.00
C GLY A 400 29.51 -0.11 1.72
N ILE A 401 30.26 -0.33 2.80
CA ILE A 401 30.67 0.68 3.77
C ILE A 401 31.96 1.37 3.35
N VAL A 402 31.93 2.71 3.27
CA VAL A 402 33.12 3.54 3.04
C VAL A 402 33.83 3.85 4.36
N HIS A 403 34.89 3.10 4.68
CA HIS A 403 35.70 3.33 5.90
C HIS A 403 36.74 4.44 5.74
N ASN A 404 37.20 4.70 4.53
CA ASN A 404 38.22 5.71 4.22
C ASN A 404 37.93 6.37 2.88
N GLN A 405 37.36 7.58 2.90
CA GLN A 405 37.00 8.33 1.69
C GLN A 405 38.22 8.63 0.78
N GLU A 406 39.41 8.87 1.35
CA GLU A 406 40.61 9.16 0.55
C GLU A 406 41.07 7.92 -0.24
N GLU A 407 40.96 6.73 0.37
CA GLU A 407 41.22 5.46 -0.31
C GLU A 407 40.17 5.19 -1.39
N TRP A 408 38.90 5.44 -1.08
CA TRP A 408 37.76 5.28 -1.99
C TRP A 408 37.89 6.14 -3.25
N ASP A 409 38.12 7.45 -3.08
CA ASP A 409 38.30 8.39 -4.18
C ASP A 409 39.59 8.09 -4.98
N THR A 410 40.65 7.63 -4.32
CA THR A 410 41.88 7.18 -4.97
C THR A 410 41.64 5.94 -5.83
N ARG A 411 40.91 4.95 -5.31
CA ARG A 411 40.53 3.71 -6.00
C ARG A 411 39.63 3.98 -7.20
N HIS A 412 38.62 4.84 -7.04
CA HIS A 412 37.78 5.30 -8.16
C HIS A 412 38.62 5.98 -9.26
N SER A 413 39.52 6.88 -8.88
CA SER A 413 40.43 7.55 -9.80
C SER A 413 41.40 6.59 -10.50
N ALA A 414 41.86 5.54 -9.79
CA ALA A 414 42.74 4.50 -10.34
C ALA A 414 42.00 3.54 -11.28
N ASN A 415 40.75 3.17 -10.96
CA ASN A 415 39.87 2.35 -11.80
C ASN A 415 39.56 3.07 -13.12
N LEU A 416 39.14 4.34 -13.08
CA LEU A 416 38.89 5.15 -14.28
C LEU A 416 40.14 5.29 -15.15
N ARG A 417 41.29 5.56 -14.53
CA ARG A 417 42.57 5.63 -15.23
C ARG A 417 42.94 4.29 -15.89
N TRP A 418 42.72 3.18 -15.20
CA TRP A 418 43.00 1.84 -15.73
C TRP A 418 42.17 1.49 -16.96
N ILE A 419 40.88 1.81 -16.96
CA ILE A 419 40.01 1.64 -18.15
C ILE A 419 40.61 2.41 -19.31
N ASN A 420 40.85 3.72 -19.12
CA ASN A 420 41.33 4.60 -20.18
C ASN A 420 42.72 4.23 -20.71
N GLU A 421 43.66 3.87 -19.83
CA GLU A 421 45.00 3.40 -20.23
C GLU A 421 44.95 2.05 -20.95
N THR A 422 44.06 1.14 -20.54
CA THR A 422 43.88 -0.18 -21.18
C THR A 422 43.23 -0.06 -22.55
N VAL A 423 42.20 0.78 -22.69
CA VAL A 423 41.53 1.10 -23.95
C VAL A 423 42.52 1.75 -24.91
N ALA A 424 43.22 2.82 -24.50
CA ALA A 424 44.20 3.51 -25.34
C ALA A 424 45.39 2.62 -25.74
N ALA A 425 45.76 1.63 -24.93
CA ALA A 425 46.80 0.65 -25.27
C ALA A 425 46.35 -0.45 -26.25
N ARG A 426 45.05 -0.52 -26.57
CA ARG A 426 44.40 -1.47 -27.47
C ARG A 426 43.45 -0.79 -28.47
N ASP A 427 43.65 0.50 -28.71
CA ASP A 427 42.87 1.31 -29.66
C ASP A 427 42.86 0.66 -31.05
N GLY A 428 41.67 0.34 -31.57
CA GLY A 428 41.48 -0.39 -32.82
C GLY A 428 41.74 -1.91 -32.79
N ASP A 429 42.08 -2.51 -31.64
CA ASP A 429 42.24 -3.97 -31.47
C ASP A 429 40.96 -4.68 -30.96
N PHE A 430 39.89 -3.94 -30.65
CA PHE A 430 38.61 -4.47 -30.17
C PHE A 430 37.40 -3.68 -30.70
N GLU A 431 36.24 -4.34 -30.75
CA GLU A 431 34.94 -3.79 -31.18
C GLU A 431 33.94 -3.70 -30.00
N THR A 432 34.26 -4.35 -28.88
CA THR A 432 33.43 -4.35 -27.67
C THR A 432 34.28 -4.39 -26.40
N LEU A 433 34.01 -3.47 -25.49
CA LEU A 433 34.58 -3.40 -24.15
C LEU A 433 33.58 -3.99 -23.14
N VAL A 434 34.02 -4.97 -22.37
CA VAL A 434 33.27 -5.56 -21.25
C VAL A 434 33.94 -5.14 -19.95
N VAL A 435 33.28 -4.28 -19.18
CA VAL A 435 33.71 -3.85 -17.85
C VAL A 435 32.96 -4.69 -16.81
N MET A 436 33.68 -5.26 -15.86
CA MET A 436 33.13 -6.14 -14.83
C MET A 436 33.47 -5.59 -13.45
N ALA A 437 32.45 -5.36 -12.65
CA ALA A 437 32.56 -4.79 -11.31
C ALA A 437 31.59 -5.51 -10.37
N HIS A 438 31.72 -5.27 -9.08
CA HIS A 438 30.69 -5.65 -8.13
C HIS A 438 29.61 -4.55 -8.03
N ALA A 439 30.03 -3.29 -7.86
CA ALA A 439 29.13 -2.17 -7.59
C ALA A 439 28.03 -1.92 -8.64
N ASP A 440 26.89 -1.44 -8.13
CA ASP A 440 25.73 -0.99 -8.90
C ASP A 440 25.95 0.41 -9.53
N PRO A 441 25.68 0.61 -10.83
CA PRO A 441 25.68 1.92 -11.49
C PRO A 441 24.76 2.99 -10.88
N ASP A 442 23.70 2.59 -10.18
CA ASP A 442 22.71 3.48 -9.57
C ASP A 442 22.97 3.75 -8.06
N ILE A 443 24.10 3.31 -7.48
CA ILE A 443 24.40 3.56 -6.06
C ILE A 443 25.15 4.89 -5.82
N ASP A 444 24.54 5.78 -5.03
CA ASP A 444 25.04 7.13 -4.71
C ASP A 444 26.50 7.15 -4.22
N ILE A 445 26.92 6.15 -3.42
CA ILE A 445 28.29 6.11 -2.85
C ILE A 445 29.40 6.01 -3.92
N ASN A 446 29.03 5.65 -5.15
CA ASN A 446 29.94 5.51 -6.28
C ASN A 446 29.65 6.51 -7.42
N GLU A 447 28.82 7.54 -7.18
CA GLU A 447 28.51 8.59 -8.16
C GLU A 447 29.78 9.22 -8.77
N ASN A 448 30.81 9.48 -7.95
CA ASN A 448 32.12 10.00 -8.40
C ASN A 448 32.77 9.15 -9.51
N PHE A 449 32.68 7.83 -9.40
CA PHE A 449 33.15 6.91 -10.44
C PHE A 449 32.20 6.95 -11.64
N PHE A 450 30.90 6.72 -11.41
CA PHE A 450 29.95 6.50 -12.48
C PHE A 450 29.70 7.73 -13.35
N ALA A 451 29.62 8.94 -12.78
CA ALA A 451 29.51 10.19 -13.56
C ALA A 451 30.70 10.39 -14.52
N SER A 452 31.91 10.04 -14.07
CA SER A 452 33.12 10.08 -14.87
C SER A 452 33.16 8.96 -15.92
N PHE A 453 32.72 7.75 -15.55
CA PHE A 453 32.63 6.60 -16.44
C PHE A 453 31.61 6.82 -17.57
N TYR A 454 30.43 7.36 -17.27
CA TYR A 454 29.42 7.72 -18.28
C TYR A 454 29.95 8.74 -19.28
N THR A 455 30.69 9.74 -18.81
CA THR A 455 31.33 10.74 -19.68
C THR A 455 32.38 10.09 -20.59
N MET A 456 33.20 9.17 -20.04
CA MET A 456 34.22 8.42 -20.77
C MET A 456 33.60 7.50 -21.84
N VAL A 457 32.54 6.77 -21.51
CA VAL A 457 31.87 5.85 -22.45
C VAL A 457 31.22 6.61 -23.61
N GLN A 458 30.71 7.84 -23.39
CA GLN A 458 30.18 8.69 -24.46
C GLN A 458 31.25 9.13 -25.49
N GLU A 459 32.53 9.05 -25.16
CA GLU A 459 33.65 9.36 -26.07
C GLU A 459 34.16 8.13 -26.84
N TYR A 460 33.70 6.92 -26.51
CA TYR A 460 34.08 5.67 -27.18
C TYR A 460 33.18 5.39 -28.38
N ASP A 461 33.78 5.00 -29.51
CA ASP A 461 33.04 4.53 -30.70
C ASP A 461 32.59 3.06 -30.53
N GLU A 462 33.28 2.30 -29.68
CA GLU A 462 33.04 0.88 -29.41
C GLU A 462 31.81 0.64 -28.53
N LYS A 463 31.25 -0.57 -28.62
CA LYS A 463 30.18 -1.00 -27.71
C LYS A 463 30.74 -1.26 -26.31
N VAL A 464 30.11 -0.74 -25.27
CA VAL A 464 30.46 -1.00 -23.87
C VAL A 464 29.35 -1.82 -23.21
N VAL A 465 29.76 -2.90 -22.52
CA VAL A 465 28.89 -3.73 -21.68
C VAL A 465 29.43 -3.68 -20.26
N PHE A 466 28.63 -3.15 -19.32
CA PHE A 466 28.98 -3.13 -17.90
C PHE A 466 28.22 -4.26 -17.18
N VAL A 467 28.95 -5.27 -16.69
CA VAL A 467 28.39 -6.45 -16.02
C VAL A 467 28.68 -6.34 -14.53
N HIS A 468 27.63 -6.41 -13.70
CA HIS A 468 27.78 -6.25 -12.25
C HIS A 468 26.78 -7.06 -11.43
N ARG A 469 26.97 -7.04 -10.10
CA ARG A 469 26.06 -7.60 -9.13
C ARG A 469 26.31 -7.01 -7.74
N ASN A 470 25.29 -6.33 -7.20
CA ASN A 470 25.26 -5.78 -5.84
C ASN A 470 24.12 -6.43 -5.02
N LEU A 471 24.16 -6.33 -3.69
CA LEU A 471 23.07 -6.77 -2.81
C LEU A 471 21.81 -5.91 -3.02
N GLY A 472 20.64 -6.56 -3.07
CA GLY A 472 19.32 -5.90 -3.19
C GLY A 472 18.62 -6.07 -4.54
N ILE A 473 19.23 -6.73 -5.52
CA ILE A 473 18.57 -7.06 -6.80
C ILE A 473 18.33 -8.57 -6.91
N ASP A 474 17.07 -8.97 -6.75
CA ASP A 474 16.62 -10.37 -6.73
C ASP A 474 16.34 -10.96 -8.14
N SER A 475 16.71 -10.26 -9.22
CA SER A 475 16.50 -10.72 -10.59
C SER A 475 17.55 -10.19 -11.56
N TRP A 476 18.03 -11.04 -12.47
CA TRP A 476 18.87 -10.60 -13.59
C TRP A 476 18.14 -9.59 -14.51
N GLN A 477 18.90 -8.69 -15.14
CA GLN A 477 18.35 -7.69 -16.06
C GLN A 477 19.37 -7.30 -17.14
N LEU A 478 18.88 -6.97 -18.34
CA LEU A 478 19.63 -6.28 -19.40
C LEU A 478 19.03 -4.90 -19.63
N GLU A 479 19.85 -3.86 -19.50
CA GLU A 479 19.48 -2.47 -19.73
C GLU A 479 20.21 -1.90 -20.95
N PRO A 480 19.60 -1.93 -22.14
CA PRO A 480 20.25 -1.44 -23.34
C PRO A 480 20.15 0.09 -23.46
N ASN A 481 21.25 0.73 -23.84
CA ASN A 481 21.41 2.19 -23.88
C ASN A 481 21.22 2.85 -22.50
N PHE A 482 21.88 2.30 -21.48
CA PHE A 482 21.78 2.73 -20.09
C PHE A 482 22.09 4.23 -19.93
N ASN A 483 21.34 4.94 -19.08
CA ASN A 483 21.38 6.40 -18.96
C ASN A 483 21.30 7.17 -20.30
N ALA A 484 20.61 6.60 -21.30
CA ALA A 484 20.49 7.11 -22.67
C ALA A 484 21.82 7.22 -23.44
N ILE A 485 22.85 6.49 -23.02
CA ILE A 485 24.16 6.40 -23.67
C ILE A 485 24.11 5.27 -24.71
N PRO A 486 24.09 5.55 -26.03
CA PRO A 486 23.71 4.53 -27.04
C PRO A 486 24.66 3.32 -27.13
N ASN A 487 25.92 3.51 -26.78
CA ASN A 487 26.93 2.45 -26.78
C ASN A 487 27.03 1.70 -25.44
N LEU A 488 26.37 2.13 -24.36
CA LEU A 488 26.40 1.44 -23.05
C LEU A 488 25.20 0.51 -22.86
N ASP A 489 25.47 -0.78 -22.62
CA ASP A 489 24.48 -1.70 -22.05
C ASP A 489 24.93 -2.11 -20.63
N VAL A 490 23.99 -2.20 -19.69
CA VAL A 490 24.24 -2.72 -18.33
C VAL A 490 23.62 -4.11 -18.17
N VAL A 491 24.33 -5.03 -17.54
CA VAL A 491 23.87 -6.38 -17.22
C VAL A 491 23.96 -6.62 -15.71
N VAL A 492 22.82 -6.89 -15.09
CA VAL A 492 22.73 -7.31 -13.69
C VAL A 492 22.71 -8.83 -13.64
N VAL A 493 23.62 -9.44 -12.89
CA VAL A 493 23.71 -10.89 -12.70
C VAL A 493 23.04 -11.32 -11.40
N GLU A 494 22.16 -12.32 -11.45
CA GLU A 494 21.44 -12.80 -10.27
C GLU A 494 22.39 -13.50 -9.27
N GLY A 495 22.23 -13.21 -7.98
CA GLY A 495 23.06 -13.75 -6.92
C GLY A 495 22.64 -15.14 -6.44
N SER A 496 23.62 -15.93 -5.97
CA SER A 496 23.39 -17.18 -5.23
C SER A 496 22.61 -18.26 -6.01
N LEU A 497 22.41 -18.07 -7.32
CA LEU A 497 21.64 -18.95 -8.19
C LEU A 497 22.56 -19.82 -9.07
N TRP A 498 22.18 -21.09 -9.22
CA TRP A 498 22.73 -21.99 -10.23
C TRP A 498 21.65 -22.30 -11.29
N PRO A 499 21.96 -22.28 -12.60
CA PRO A 499 23.26 -22.10 -13.23
C PRO A 499 23.75 -20.63 -13.25
N PRO A 500 25.04 -20.39 -13.52
CA PRO A 500 25.54 -19.04 -13.81
C PRO A 500 24.86 -18.46 -15.06
N MET A 501 24.87 -17.14 -15.18
CA MET A 501 24.44 -16.47 -16.41
C MET A 501 25.38 -16.87 -17.55
N TRP A 502 24.82 -17.30 -18.67
CA TRP A 502 25.55 -17.38 -19.92
C TRP A 502 25.49 -16.04 -20.65
N LEU A 503 26.64 -15.55 -21.11
CA LEU A 503 26.76 -14.37 -21.95
C LEU A 503 27.47 -14.74 -23.25
N GLN A 504 26.91 -14.29 -24.38
CA GLN A 504 27.49 -14.43 -25.71
C GLN A 504 27.57 -13.06 -26.39
N ILE A 505 28.77 -12.67 -26.84
CA ILE A 505 29.03 -11.44 -27.58
C ILE A 505 29.41 -11.81 -29.01
N ASN A 506 28.75 -11.22 -30.00
CA ASN A 506 29.18 -11.30 -31.40
C ASN A 506 30.35 -10.33 -31.66
N THR A 507 31.45 -10.84 -32.19
CA THR A 507 32.73 -10.12 -32.33
C THR A 507 32.78 -9.17 -33.54
N GLU A 508 31.77 -9.22 -34.41
CA GLU A 508 31.65 -8.36 -35.61
C GLU A 508 30.58 -7.28 -35.45
N THR A 509 29.61 -7.47 -34.54
CA THR A 509 28.46 -6.56 -34.37
C THR A 509 28.34 -5.97 -32.97
N GLY A 510 29.13 -6.45 -32.01
CA GLY A 510 28.99 -6.13 -30.59
C GLY A 510 27.67 -6.59 -29.96
N SER A 511 26.84 -7.38 -30.67
CA SER A 511 25.53 -7.78 -30.16
C SER A 511 25.66 -8.78 -29.02
N LEU A 512 25.05 -8.45 -27.88
CA LEU A 512 25.01 -9.26 -26.67
C LEU A 512 23.74 -10.15 -26.62
N LEU A 513 23.93 -11.39 -26.19
CA LEU A 513 22.88 -12.33 -25.78
C LEU A 513 23.18 -12.77 -24.34
N ILE A 514 22.15 -12.85 -23.50
CA ILE A 514 22.25 -13.39 -22.14
C ILE A 514 21.16 -14.44 -21.86
N ASP A 515 21.46 -15.40 -20.99
CA ASP A 515 20.50 -16.39 -20.47
C ASP A 515 20.86 -16.75 -19.01
N GLN A 516 19.93 -16.51 -18.09
CA GLN A 516 19.99 -16.99 -16.71
C GLN A 516 19.00 -18.14 -16.53
N GLY A 517 19.45 -19.37 -16.76
CA GLY A 517 18.72 -20.59 -16.36
C GLY A 517 18.44 -21.62 -17.47
N SER A 518 17.91 -21.21 -18.62
CA SER A 518 17.45 -22.17 -19.65
C SER A 518 18.59 -22.91 -20.33
N TRP A 519 19.69 -22.21 -20.61
CA TRP A 519 20.84 -22.76 -21.34
C TRP A 519 21.41 -24.04 -20.73
N TYR A 520 21.39 -24.17 -19.39
CA TYR A 520 22.07 -25.26 -18.71
C TYR A 520 21.35 -26.60 -18.89
N GLN A 521 20.02 -26.63 -18.85
CA GLN A 521 19.25 -27.85 -19.09
C GLN A 521 19.32 -28.29 -20.55
N ASP A 522 19.30 -27.34 -21.49
CA ASP A 522 19.51 -27.61 -22.91
C ASP A 522 20.91 -28.16 -23.19
N TYR A 523 21.93 -27.58 -22.55
CA TYR A 523 23.31 -28.06 -22.64
C TYR A 523 23.49 -29.47 -22.04
N LEU A 524 22.98 -29.72 -20.82
CA LEU A 524 23.02 -31.06 -20.21
C LEU A 524 22.28 -32.11 -21.06
N THR A 525 21.21 -31.71 -21.76
CA THR A 525 20.42 -32.61 -22.61
C THR A 525 21.06 -32.89 -23.97
N THR A 526 21.72 -31.89 -24.57
CA THR A 526 22.19 -31.97 -25.97
C THR A 526 23.70 -32.11 -26.12
N GLY A 527 24.48 -31.78 -25.09
CA GLY A 527 25.94 -31.65 -25.15
C GLY A 527 26.42 -30.43 -25.93
N THR A 528 25.53 -29.52 -26.30
CA THR A 528 25.80 -28.30 -27.06
C THR A 528 25.11 -27.11 -26.42
N MET A 529 25.71 -25.92 -26.46
CA MET A 529 24.96 -24.71 -26.09
C MET A 529 23.72 -24.57 -26.99
N PRO A 530 22.59 -24.07 -26.46
CA PRO A 530 21.45 -23.76 -27.31
C PRO A 530 21.91 -22.83 -28.44
N PRO A 531 21.48 -23.06 -29.69
CA PRO A 531 21.87 -22.20 -30.80
C PRO A 531 21.43 -20.78 -30.48
N SER A 532 22.29 -19.79 -30.74
CA SER A 532 21.93 -18.37 -30.64
C SER A 532 20.55 -18.19 -31.27
N PRO A 533 19.54 -17.75 -30.51
CA PRO A 533 18.18 -17.75 -30.99
C PRO A 533 18.12 -16.97 -32.29
N SER A 534 17.63 -17.59 -33.37
CA SER A 534 17.21 -16.79 -34.52
C SER A 534 16.24 -15.76 -33.96
N GLN A 535 16.39 -14.47 -34.30
CA GLN A 535 15.66 -13.37 -33.62
C GLN A 535 14.13 -13.53 -33.58
N SER A 536 13.58 -14.45 -34.38
CA SER A 536 12.20 -14.94 -34.37
C SER A 536 11.79 -15.88 -33.21
N SER A 537 12.71 -16.47 -32.44
CA SER A 537 12.43 -17.63 -31.56
C SER A 537 12.49 -17.34 -30.06
N LEU A 538 13.36 -16.44 -29.60
CA LEU A 538 13.29 -15.93 -28.21
C LEU A 538 12.14 -14.91 -28.04
N GLY A 539 11.55 -14.42 -29.13
CA GLY A 539 10.52 -13.39 -29.11
C GLY A 539 9.14 -13.79 -28.60
N LEU A 540 8.93 -15.06 -28.24
CA LEU A 540 7.61 -15.60 -27.84
C LEU A 540 7.30 -15.53 -26.34
N LEU A 541 8.28 -15.21 -25.49
CA LEU A 541 8.05 -15.02 -24.04
C LEU A 541 8.49 -13.64 -23.50
N THR A 542 9.26 -12.85 -24.26
CA THR A 542 9.69 -11.50 -23.83
C THR A 542 9.52 -10.37 -24.86
N SER A 543 9.18 -10.64 -26.14
CA SER A 543 9.21 -9.61 -27.21
C SER A 543 7.86 -9.24 -27.86
N ASN A 544 6.74 -9.37 -27.15
CA ASN A 544 5.53 -8.59 -27.50
C ASN A 544 5.60 -7.12 -27.03
N PHE A 545 6.76 -6.70 -26.51
CA PHE A 545 7.10 -5.29 -26.37
C PHE A 545 7.24 -4.69 -27.77
N VAL A 546 6.21 -3.93 -28.16
CA VAL A 546 6.25 -2.99 -29.29
C VAL A 546 7.58 -2.26 -29.27
N GLN A 547 8.30 -2.26 -30.41
CA GLN A 547 9.50 -1.47 -30.60
C GLN A 547 9.20 -0.04 -30.14
N LYS A 548 9.74 0.38 -28.99
CA LYS A 548 9.45 1.69 -28.40
C LYS A 548 9.75 2.75 -29.46
N PRO A 549 8.75 3.49 -29.98
CA PRO A 549 9.05 4.49 -30.99
C PRO A 549 9.96 5.54 -30.36
N ASN A 550 11.04 5.90 -31.04
CA ASN A 550 12.01 6.86 -30.52
C ASN A 550 11.32 8.19 -30.21
N GLY A 551 11.27 8.58 -28.93
CA GLY A 551 10.67 9.85 -28.47
C GLY A 551 9.59 9.77 -27.38
N TYR A 552 9.25 8.58 -26.86
CA TYR A 552 8.34 8.50 -25.70
C TYR A 552 9.02 9.00 -24.42
N SER A 553 8.56 10.15 -23.89
CA SER A 553 8.79 10.45 -22.48
C SER A 553 8.09 9.38 -21.65
N ARG A 554 8.79 8.85 -20.63
CA ARG A 554 8.11 8.11 -19.55
C ARG A 554 7.10 9.07 -18.89
N MET A 555 5.95 8.52 -18.49
CA MET A 555 4.84 9.24 -17.84
C MET A 555 4.83 8.84 -16.38
N SER A 556 4.88 9.82 -15.47
CA SER A 556 5.64 9.62 -14.24
C SER A 556 4.84 9.10 -13.05
N PHE A 557 4.03 9.94 -12.40
CA PHE A 557 3.45 9.64 -11.08
C PHE A 557 2.07 8.94 -11.10
N HIS A 558 1.54 8.55 -12.27
CA HIS A 558 0.21 7.94 -12.36
C HIS A 558 0.22 6.47 -11.95
N PHE A 559 -0.82 6.01 -11.25
CA PHE A 559 -0.96 4.61 -10.82
C PHE A 559 -0.65 3.60 -11.94
N ALA A 560 0.10 2.55 -11.61
CA ALA A 560 0.58 1.50 -12.52
C ALA A 560 1.58 1.92 -13.61
N SER A 561 1.98 3.20 -13.72
CA SER A 561 3.11 3.58 -14.58
C SER A 561 4.42 2.92 -14.13
N SER A 562 5.42 2.88 -15.02
CA SER A 562 6.73 2.34 -14.71
C SER A 562 7.49 3.17 -13.67
N GLU A 563 7.28 4.49 -13.60
CA GLU A 563 7.88 5.34 -12.56
C GLU A 563 7.11 5.26 -11.22
N TYR A 564 5.77 5.14 -11.22
CA TYR A 564 4.98 4.85 -10.02
C TYR A 564 5.41 3.53 -9.36
N THR A 565 5.74 2.54 -10.19
CA THR A 565 6.25 1.23 -9.74
C THR A 565 7.62 1.35 -9.05
N ARG A 566 8.53 2.20 -9.56
CA ARG A 566 9.84 2.45 -8.90
C ARG A 566 9.71 3.11 -7.53
N CYS A 567 8.66 3.90 -7.29
CA CYS A 567 8.48 4.59 -6.01
C CYS A 567 8.32 3.66 -4.79
N PHE A 568 8.16 2.34 -4.99
CA PHE A 568 8.11 1.31 -3.95
C PHE A 568 9.47 0.64 -3.65
N GLN A 569 10.55 1.04 -4.33
CA GLN A 569 11.91 0.61 -3.98
C GLN A 569 12.34 1.26 -2.64
N GLY A 570 13.09 0.55 -1.80
CA GLY A 570 13.67 1.11 -0.57
C GLY A 570 12.67 1.45 0.55
N ILE A 571 11.49 0.83 0.58
CA ILE A 571 10.49 1.07 1.63
C ILE A 571 11.09 0.74 3.03
N PRO A 572 11.06 1.67 3.99
CA PRO A 572 11.61 1.46 5.32
C PRO A 572 10.78 0.45 6.13
N THR A 573 11.47 -0.35 6.95
CA THR A 573 10.83 -1.22 7.95
C THR A 573 10.58 -0.45 9.25
N PRO A 574 9.33 -0.32 9.72
CA PRO A 574 9.02 0.35 10.98
C PRO A 574 9.49 -0.41 12.23
N ASP A 575 9.86 0.34 13.28
CA ASP A 575 10.24 -0.21 14.60
C ASP A 575 9.02 -0.23 15.55
N ALA A 576 8.11 -1.18 15.31
CA ALA A 576 6.89 -1.34 16.12
C ALA A 576 7.13 -1.50 17.64
N PRO A 577 8.15 -2.24 18.11
CA PRO A 577 8.47 -2.32 19.54
C PRO A 577 8.82 -0.96 20.17
N LYS A 578 9.63 -0.13 19.49
CA LYS A 578 9.97 1.22 19.95
C LYS A 578 8.76 2.15 19.92
N LEU A 579 7.96 2.11 18.85
CA LEU A 579 6.71 2.86 18.75
C LEU A 579 5.82 2.56 19.97
N ARG A 580 5.52 1.27 20.22
CA ARG A 580 4.69 0.83 21.35
C ARG A 580 5.25 1.26 22.71
N THR A 581 6.57 1.12 22.90
CA THR A 581 7.24 1.55 24.14
C THR A 581 7.05 3.05 24.38
N SER A 582 7.31 3.89 23.37
CA SER A 582 7.15 5.35 23.47
C SER A 582 5.70 5.80 23.69
N THR A 583 4.73 5.06 23.12
CA THR A 583 3.31 5.28 23.37
C THR A 583 2.93 4.98 24.81
N ILE A 584 3.40 3.85 25.36
CA ILE A 584 3.12 3.46 26.73
C ILE A 584 3.68 4.50 27.72
N GLU A 585 4.92 4.94 27.53
CA GLU A 585 5.55 6.00 28.34
C GLU A 585 4.74 7.30 28.30
N TYR A 586 4.28 7.71 27.12
CA TYR A 586 3.41 8.88 26.98
C TYR A 586 2.06 8.71 27.70
N LEU A 587 1.40 7.55 27.56
CA LEU A 587 0.11 7.28 28.20
C LEU A 587 0.21 7.23 29.73
N GLU A 588 1.33 6.75 30.26
CA GLU A 588 1.58 6.71 31.72
C GLU A 588 1.93 8.08 32.32
N THR A 589 2.44 9.01 31.51
CA THR A 589 2.85 10.36 31.94
C THR A 589 1.84 11.46 31.58
N PHE A 590 0.74 11.13 30.90
CA PHE A 590 -0.24 12.09 30.39
C PHE A 590 -1.04 12.84 31.48
N ASP A 591 -0.86 14.16 31.59
CA ASP A 591 -1.74 15.04 32.39
C ASP A 591 -3.06 15.27 31.66
N LYS A 592 -4.14 14.60 32.12
CA LYS A 592 -5.51 14.80 31.61
C LYS A 592 -5.97 16.26 31.68
N GLU A 593 -5.51 17.03 32.67
CA GLU A 593 -5.87 18.44 32.81
C GLU A 593 -5.22 19.32 31.72
N SER A 594 -4.19 18.85 31.01
CA SER A 594 -3.51 19.61 29.96
C SER A 594 -4.48 20.03 28.83
N TRP A 595 -5.42 19.16 28.44
CA TRP A 595 -6.41 19.43 27.39
C TRP A 595 -7.53 20.40 27.84
N TYR A 596 -7.66 20.65 29.14
CA TYR A 596 -8.54 21.67 29.71
C TYR A 596 -7.82 23.01 29.87
N LYS A 597 -6.52 22.98 30.23
CA LYS A 597 -5.65 24.16 30.42
C LYS A 597 -5.18 24.79 29.11
N ASP A 598 -4.94 24.01 28.06
CA ASP A 598 -4.67 24.47 26.69
C ASP A 598 -5.83 24.06 25.76
N PRO A 599 -6.98 24.77 25.78
CA PRO A 599 -8.13 24.41 24.95
C PRO A 599 -7.84 24.59 23.46
N ILE A 600 -8.50 23.74 22.66
CA ILE A 600 -8.51 23.82 21.19
C ILE A 600 -9.01 25.19 20.74
N VAL A 601 -8.34 25.77 19.74
CA VAL A 601 -8.70 27.06 19.13
C VAL A 601 -8.44 27.04 17.64
N SER A 602 -9.03 28.00 16.92
CA SER A 602 -8.65 28.24 15.54
C SER A 602 -7.20 28.72 15.49
N LEU A 603 -6.40 28.12 14.63
CA LEU A 603 -5.00 28.52 14.40
C LEU A 603 -4.94 29.37 13.14
N LEU A 604 -4.34 30.55 13.24
CA LEU A 604 -4.17 31.49 12.14
C LEU A 604 -2.79 32.15 12.22
N ASN A 605 -1.97 32.01 11.18
CA ASN A 605 -0.60 32.55 11.13
C ASN A 605 0.22 32.18 12.38
N GLY A 606 0.16 30.90 12.77
CA GLY A 606 0.88 30.38 13.94
C GLY A 606 0.32 30.78 15.30
N LYS A 607 -0.88 31.37 15.37
CA LYS A 607 -1.46 31.89 16.61
C LYS A 607 -2.85 31.33 16.86
N GLY A 608 -3.08 30.89 18.10
CA GLY A 608 -4.41 30.51 18.58
C GLY A 608 -5.30 31.72 18.81
N LEU A 609 -6.49 31.73 18.21
CA LEU A 609 -7.49 32.78 18.35
C LEU A 609 -8.33 32.56 19.62
N ARG A 610 -8.24 33.49 20.59
CA ARG A 610 -8.85 33.42 21.93
C ARG A 610 -9.95 34.49 22.12
N GLY A 611 -10.78 34.35 23.14
CA GLY A 611 -11.95 35.21 23.42
C GLY A 611 -13.29 34.62 22.96
N GLY A 612 -13.30 33.32 22.67
CA GLY A 612 -14.41 32.60 22.08
C GLY A 612 -15.43 32.02 23.08
N LYS A 613 -16.42 31.28 22.56
CA LYS A 613 -17.30 30.47 23.41
C LYS A 613 -16.59 29.16 23.77
N MET A 614 -16.38 28.94 25.07
CA MET A 614 -15.89 27.67 25.60
C MET A 614 -16.98 26.59 25.53
N VAL A 615 -16.59 25.39 25.09
CA VAL A 615 -17.37 24.16 25.12
C VAL A 615 -16.50 23.00 25.63
N ASP A 616 -17.15 21.93 26.09
CA ASP A 616 -16.49 20.66 26.37
C ASP A 616 -16.25 19.88 25.07
N THR A 617 -15.11 19.20 24.96
CA THR A 617 -14.91 18.18 23.92
C THR A 617 -15.17 16.81 24.50
N VAL A 618 -15.64 15.89 23.64
CA VAL A 618 -15.90 14.50 24.01
C VAL A 618 -14.99 13.57 23.23
N ASN A 619 -14.62 12.46 23.85
CA ASN A 619 -13.96 11.37 23.15
C ASN A 619 -14.94 10.62 22.23
N ALA A 620 -14.43 9.67 21.46
CA ALA A 620 -15.26 8.82 20.59
C ALA A 620 -16.29 7.91 21.32
N LEU A 621 -16.32 7.91 22.65
CA LEU A 621 -17.31 7.21 23.48
C LEU A 621 -18.32 8.16 24.15
N GLY A 622 -18.26 9.48 23.83
CA GLY A 622 -19.13 10.51 24.39
C GLY A 622 -18.72 11.04 25.77
N ASP A 623 -17.60 10.59 26.33
CA ASP A 623 -17.09 11.08 27.62
C ASP A 623 -16.28 12.36 27.42
N VAL A 624 -16.49 13.36 28.27
CA VAL A 624 -15.77 14.65 28.20
C VAL A 624 -14.28 14.44 28.43
N ASN A 625 -13.44 14.85 27.48
CA ASN A 625 -11.99 14.65 27.52
C ASN A 625 -11.17 15.95 27.56
N GLY A 626 -11.79 17.12 27.34
CA GLY A 626 -11.07 18.39 27.32
C GLY A 626 -11.96 19.58 26.97
N ARG A 627 -11.34 20.66 26.50
CA ARG A 627 -12.01 21.92 26.17
C ARG A 627 -11.69 22.41 24.76
N GLN A 628 -12.69 23.05 24.15
CA GLN A 628 -12.59 23.75 22.89
C GLN A 628 -13.16 25.17 23.03
N GLU A 629 -12.58 26.11 22.29
CA GLU A 629 -12.97 27.50 22.23
C GLU A 629 -13.32 27.85 20.78
N TYR A 630 -14.59 28.16 20.53
CA TYR A 630 -15.08 28.50 19.20
C TYR A 630 -14.72 29.93 18.81
N ALA A 631 -14.27 30.12 17.56
CA ALA A 631 -13.96 31.43 17.01
C ALA A 631 -15.15 32.41 17.12
N THR A 632 -14.87 33.68 17.42
CA THR A 632 -15.89 34.75 17.38
C THR A 632 -16.26 35.12 15.94
N PRO A 633 -17.41 35.79 15.69
CA PRO A 633 -17.77 36.27 14.34
C PRO A 633 -16.68 37.13 13.66
N GLU A 634 -15.97 37.94 14.44
CA GLU A 634 -14.83 38.74 13.95
C GLU A 634 -13.65 37.86 13.54
N GLN A 635 -13.38 36.80 14.31
CA GLN A 635 -12.33 35.82 14.03
C GLN A 635 -12.68 34.96 12.82
N ILE A 636 -13.95 34.60 12.64
CA ILE A 636 -14.44 33.95 11.41
C ILE A 636 -14.17 34.84 10.19
N GLN A 637 -14.39 36.15 10.29
CA GLN A 637 -14.04 37.06 9.20
C GLN A 637 -12.51 37.14 8.95
N LEU A 638 -11.68 37.07 9.99
CA LEU A 638 -10.21 36.98 9.83
C LEU A 638 -9.80 35.68 9.12
N LEU A 639 -10.40 34.55 9.48
CA LEU A 639 -10.15 33.24 8.87
C LEU A 639 -10.58 33.25 7.39
N LYS A 640 -11.78 33.73 7.06
CA LYS A 640 -12.23 33.92 5.66
C LYS A 640 -11.31 34.84 4.87
N ASN A 641 -10.88 35.95 5.47
CA ASN A 641 -9.94 36.89 4.83
C ASN A 641 -8.59 36.22 4.56
N HIS A 642 -8.06 35.40 5.48
CA HIS A 642 -6.83 34.64 5.28
C HIS A 642 -6.98 33.63 4.15
N ILE A 643 -7.98 32.75 4.23
CA ILE A 643 -8.26 31.70 3.23
C ILE A 643 -8.47 32.30 1.83
N THR A 644 -9.06 33.49 1.72
CA THR A 644 -9.33 34.14 0.42
C THR A 644 -8.10 34.85 -0.16
N ASN A 645 -7.16 35.31 0.67
CA ASN A 645 -6.07 36.23 0.23
C ASN A 645 -4.66 35.70 0.48
N PHE A 646 -4.49 34.59 1.20
CA PHE A 646 -3.18 33.97 1.43
C PHE A 646 -2.73 33.19 0.19
N TRP A 647 -1.46 33.38 -0.17
CA TRP A 647 -0.81 32.68 -1.26
C TRP A 647 0.57 32.24 -0.79
N SER A 648 0.93 30.98 -1.04
CA SER A 648 2.29 30.51 -0.77
C SER A 648 3.30 31.33 -1.58
N SER A 649 4.36 31.80 -0.93
CA SER A 649 5.50 32.45 -1.57
C SER A 649 6.48 31.47 -2.22
N THR A 650 6.33 30.17 -1.94
CA THR A 650 7.17 29.08 -2.45
C THR A 650 6.36 27.99 -3.13
N LYS A 651 7.00 27.29 -4.07
CA LYS A 651 6.46 26.14 -4.80
C LYS A 651 6.99 24.80 -4.32
N ASP A 652 8.09 24.81 -3.56
CA ASP A 652 8.79 23.63 -3.06
C ASP A 652 9.13 23.86 -1.58
N LEU A 653 8.74 22.88 -0.76
CA LEU A 653 8.97 22.78 0.69
C LEU A 653 9.38 21.33 1.06
N ARG A 654 9.79 20.52 0.09
CA ARG A 654 10.15 19.10 0.32
C ARG A 654 11.22 18.95 1.39
N ASP A 655 12.35 19.63 1.27
CA ASP A 655 13.46 19.53 2.22
C ASP A 655 13.07 19.80 3.68
N PRO A 656 12.46 20.96 4.03
CA PRO A 656 12.06 21.21 5.41
C PRO A 656 10.93 20.28 5.86
N LEU A 657 9.95 19.93 5.01
CA LEU A 657 8.88 19.02 5.44
C LEU A 657 9.33 17.57 5.61
N ARG A 658 10.34 17.10 4.89
CA ARG A 658 10.91 15.75 5.08
C ARG A 658 11.63 15.65 6.43
N ARG A 659 12.25 16.74 6.91
CA ARG A 659 12.78 16.83 8.28
C ARG A 659 11.67 16.85 9.33
N ILE A 660 10.57 17.57 9.09
CA ILE A 660 9.38 17.56 9.96
C ILE A 660 8.74 16.17 10.00
N GLU A 661 8.59 15.50 8.86
CA GLU A 661 8.12 14.11 8.78
C GLU A 661 9.00 13.17 9.61
N GLN A 662 10.33 13.29 9.51
CA GLN A 662 11.25 12.49 10.30
C GLN A 662 11.01 12.70 11.81
N LYS A 663 10.89 13.95 12.27
CA LYS A 663 10.51 14.26 13.67
C LYS A 663 9.15 13.64 14.03
N LEU A 664 8.11 13.86 13.21
CA LEU A 664 6.75 13.38 13.48
C LEU A 664 6.67 11.85 13.59
N LEU A 665 7.31 11.12 12.68
CA LEU A 665 7.22 9.66 12.60
C LEU A 665 8.23 8.90 13.48
N HIS A 666 9.18 9.60 14.13
CA HIS A 666 10.19 8.96 15.01
C HIS A 666 10.26 9.56 16.42
N GLU A 667 10.30 10.89 16.55
CA GLU A 667 10.43 11.59 17.84
C GLU A 667 9.06 11.75 18.51
N TYR A 668 8.06 12.19 17.75
CA TYR A 668 6.71 12.46 18.25
C TYR A 668 5.73 11.31 18.07
N ALA A 669 6.15 10.18 17.52
CA ALA A 669 5.24 9.07 17.20
C ALA A 669 4.48 8.56 18.44
N GLY A 670 5.16 8.34 19.57
CA GLY A 670 4.53 7.93 20.82
C GLY A 670 3.45 8.91 21.32
N PHE A 671 3.71 10.22 21.20
CA PHE A 671 2.74 11.29 21.47
C PHE A 671 1.55 11.25 20.50
N LEU A 672 1.79 11.06 19.20
CA LEU A 672 0.73 11.01 18.19
C LEU A 672 -0.21 9.83 18.43
N ILE A 673 0.35 8.63 18.56
CA ILE A 673 -0.39 7.38 18.87
C ILE A 673 -1.13 7.52 20.20
N GLY A 674 -0.47 8.04 21.24
CA GLY A 674 -1.08 8.23 22.55
C GLY A 674 -2.29 9.18 22.52
N ASN A 675 -2.21 10.28 21.76
CA ASN A 675 -3.35 11.17 21.53
C ASN A 675 -4.52 10.45 20.83
N GLN A 676 -4.27 9.50 19.92
CA GLN A 676 -5.34 8.69 19.29
C GLN A 676 -6.05 7.79 20.31
N CYS A 677 -5.26 7.11 21.16
CA CYS A 677 -5.76 6.26 22.24
C CYS A 677 -6.62 7.08 23.22
N LEU A 678 -6.22 8.29 23.55
CA LEU A 678 -6.93 9.16 24.51
C LEU A 678 -8.17 9.83 23.90
N ASP A 679 -8.04 10.44 22.71
CA ASP A 679 -9.11 11.25 22.11
C ASP A 679 -10.19 10.40 21.47
N PHE A 680 -9.83 9.41 20.67
CA PHE A 680 -10.81 8.58 19.98
C PHE A 680 -10.73 7.11 20.32
N GLN A 681 -10.08 6.72 21.43
CA GLN A 681 -10.08 5.34 21.94
C GLN A 681 -9.72 4.33 20.84
N LYS A 682 -8.57 4.56 20.21
CA LYS A 682 -7.91 3.63 19.28
C LYS A 682 -7.22 2.50 20.04
N GLN A 683 -7.32 1.26 19.56
CA GLN A 683 -6.80 0.06 20.21
C GLN A 683 -5.32 -0.14 19.85
N ASP A 684 -4.97 -0.05 18.56
CA ASP A 684 -3.59 -0.07 18.05
C ASP A 684 -3.33 1.07 17.04
N GLY A 685 -2.88 2.23 17.55
CA GLY A 685 -2.32 3.27 16.70
C GLY A 685 -0.92 2.95 16.13
N ILE A 686 -0.28 1.84 16.56
CA ILE A 686 1.04 1.45 16.04
C ILE A 686 0.94 1.12 14.55
N THR A 687 0.02 0.21 14.19
CA THR A 687 -0.30 -0.17 12.81
C THR A 687 -0.41 1.05 11.88
N GLU A 688 -1.13 2.11 12.31
CA GLU A 688 -1.34 3.28 11.47
C GLU A 688 -0.06 4.10 11.24
N ILE A 689 0.85 4.17 12.22
CA ILE A 689 2.15 4.82 12.03
C ILE A 689 3.06 3.96 11.13
N GLU A 690 2.99 2.63 11.24
CA GLU A 690 3.70 1.73 10.31
C GLU A 690 3.23 1.94 8.86
N GLU A 691 1.92 1.93 8.63
CA GLU A 691 1.31 2.25 7.33
C GLU A 691 1.69 3.65 6.84
N SER A 692 1.73 4.64 7.75
CA SER A 692 2.14 6.02 7.44
C SER A 692 3.61 6.10 7.02
N ILE A 693 4.52 5.43 7.72
CA ILE A 693 5.95 5.39 7.37
C ILE A 693 6.16 4.84 5.96
N MET A 694 5.46 3.75 5.63
CA MET A 694 5.62 3.05 4.35
C MET A 694 4.92 3.80 3.19
N ALA A 695 3.67 4.23 3.38
CA ALA A 695 2.93 4.97 2.35
C ALA A 695 3.56 6.34 2.06
N ASN A 696 4.01 7.07 3.10
CA ASN A 696 4.68 8.36 2.89
C ASN A 696 6.01 8.23 2.16
N HIS A 697 6.76 7.13 2.33
CA HIS A 697 7.95 6.89 1.51
C HIS A 697 7.61 6.97 0.02
N VAL A 698 6.61 6.21 -0.41
CA VAL A 698 6.16 6.16 -1.82
C VAL A 698 5.60 7.53 -2.26
N GLU A 699 4.80 8.18 -1.43
CA GLU A 699 4.16 9.46 -1.79
C GLU A 699 5.14 10.65 -1.88
N ARG A 700 6.27 10.63 -1.15
CA ARG A 700 7.39 11.58 -1.38
C ARG A 700 7.97 11.44 -2.78
N ASN A 701 8.28 10.21 -3.18
CA ASN A 701 8.85 9.90 -4.49
C ASN A 701 7.86 10.30 -5.61
N LEU A 702 6.55 10.08 -5.41
CA LEU A 702 5.50 10.56 -6.33
C LEU A 702 5.39 12.10 -6.38
N ASN A 703 5.60 12.79 -5.26
CA ASN A 703 5.65 14.26 -5.22
C ASN A 703 6.87 14.83 -5.97
N ASP A 704 8.02 14.15 -5.90
CA ASP A 704 9.22 14.52 -6.68
C ASP A 704 8.93 14.45 -8.19
N LEU A 705 8.24 13.39 -8.63
CA LEU A 705 7.78 13.25 -10.00
C LEU A 705 6.76 14.33 -10.41
N VAL A 706 5.79 14.67 -9.54
CA VAL A 706 4.82 15.76 -9.83
C VAL A 706 5.53 17.10 -10.01
N LEU A 707 6.46 17.47 -9.12
CA LEU A 707 7.19 18.73 -9.25
C LEU A 707 8.04 18.75 -10.53
N ARG A 708 8.72 17.65 -10.86
CA ARG A 708 9.48 17.50 -12.10
C ARG A 708 8.64 17.74 -13.36
N GLU A 709 7.41 17.24 -13.41
CA GLU A 709 6.50 17.51 -14.55
C GLU A 709 6.01 18.97 -14.58
N GLU A 710 5.86 19.64 -13.43
CA GLU A 710 5.51 21.07 -13.37
C GLU A 710 6.69 21.95 -13.79
N GLU A 711 7.91 21.64 -13.35
CA GLU A 711 9.14 22.33 -13.76
C GLU A 711 9.42 22.17 -15.27
N ALA A 712 9.10 21.00 -15.83
CA ALA A 712 9.09 20.76 -17.27
C ALA A 712 7.96 21.50 -18.03
N GLY A 713 7.08 22.23 -17.32
CA GLY A 713 5.96 23.00 -17.89
C GLY A 713 4.83 22.15 -18.47
N ARG A 714 4.79 20.84 -18.15
CA ARG A 714 3.81 19.89 -18.69
C ARG A 714 2.49 19.95 -17.95
N ILE A 715 2.56 20.16 -16.65
CA ILE A 715 1.42 20.36 -15.75
C ILE A 715 1.55 21.70 -15.01
N VAL A 716 0.48 22.11 -14.34
CA VAL A 716 0.49 23.18 -13.33
C VAL A 716 -0.26 22.70 -12.10
N VAL A 717 0.33 22.91 -10.92
CA VAL A 717 -0.28 22.55 -9.63
C VAL A 717 -1.00 23.76 -9.07
N ASN A 718 -2.31 23.65 -8.83
CA ASN A 718 -3.08 24.71 -8.18
C ASN A 718 -2.68 24.85 -6.71
N ARG A 719 -2.24 26.04 -6.32
CA ARG A 719 -1.79 26.38 -4.94
C ARG A 719 -2.77 27.28 -4.20
N GLN A 720 -4.03 27.30 -4.62
CA GLN A 720 -5.12 27.78 -3.77
C GLN A 720 -5.19 26.95 -2.48
N PRO A 721 -5.62 27.52 -1.34
CA PRO A 721 -5.76 26.75 -0.11
C PRO A 721 -6.77 25.60 -0.27
N ILE A 722 -6.41 24.42 0.21
CA ILE A 722 -7.26 23.22 0.21
C ILE A 722 -7.89 23.00 1.58
N TYR A 723 -9.03 22.34 1.63
CA TYR A 723 -9.66 21.90 2.88
C TYR A 723 -9.33 20.42 3.14
N VAL A 724 -9.02 20.07 4.39
CA VAL A 724 -8.73 18.70 4.82
C VAL A 724 -9.62 18.31 6.00
N SER A 725 -10.45 17.26 5.82
CA SER A 725 -11.28 16.66 6.88
C SER A 725 -11.14 15.14 6.86
N ALA A 726 -10.42 14.58 7.83
CA ALA A 726 -10.26 13.14 7.98
C ALA A 726 -11.19 12.60 9.07
N VAL A 727 -12.12 11.71 8.72
CA VAL A 727 -12.95 10.94 9.65
C VAL A 727 -12.78 9.46 9.35
N SER A 728 -12.05 8.79 10.22
CA SER A 728 -11.84 7.36 10.30
C SER A 728 -11.23 7.11 11.69
N ASN A 729 -11.50 5.98 12.34
CA ASN A 729 -10.68 5.54 13.47
C ASN A 729 -9.54 4.60 13.03
N PHE A 730 -9.66 4.00 11.85
CA PHE A 730 -8.61 3.17 11.26
C PHE A 730 -7.45 3.99 10.67
N THR A 731 -7.74 5.05 9.90
CA THR A 731 -6.78 5.83 9.08
C THR A 731 -6.75 7.34 9.38
N ASN A 732 -7.21 7.80 10.56
CA ASN A 732 -7.30 9.23 10.90
C ASN A 732 -6.03 10.03 10.61
N PHE A 733 -4.91 9.61 11.21
CA PHE A 733 -3.62 10.25 11.10
C PHE A 733 -2.99 9.98 9.74
N LEU A 734 -3.09 8.76 9.20
CA LEU A 734 -2.59 8.44 7.87
C LEU A 734 -3.17 9.42 6.83
N ASP A 735 -4.50 9.59 6.84
CA ASP A 735 -5.19 10.52 5.95
C ASP A 735 -4.87 11.99 6.24
N LEU A 736 -4.91 12.40 7.50
CA LEU A 736 -4.65 13.78 7.91
C LEU A 736 -3.21 14.20 7.55
N PHE A 737 -2.24 13.32 7.80
CA PHE A 737 -0.84 13.51 7.44
C PHE A 737 -0.68 13.61 5.92
N ARG A 738 -1.11 12.60 5.15
CA ARG A 738 -0.86 12.59 3.69
C ARG A 738 -1.61 13.68 2.92
N LYS A 739 -2.82 14.07 3.37
CA LYS A 739 -3.60 15.14 2.72
C LYS A 739 -3.03 16.52 3.01
N THR A 740 -2.32 16.70 4.12
CA THR A 740 -1.72 17.98 4.50
C THR A 740 -0.23 18.07 4.17
N VAL A 741 0.62 17.17 4.70
CA VAL A 741 2.09 17.24 4.56
C VAL A 741 2.52 17.13 3.09
N ARG A 742 1.97 16.17 2.33
CA ARG A 742 2.27 16.02 0.89
C ARG A 742 1.76 17.20 0.06
N SER A 743 0.71 17.90 0.50
CA SER A 743 0.19 19.10 -0.17
C SER A 743 1.07 20.32 0.12
N LEU A 744 1.48 20.49 1.38
CA LEU A 744 2.41 21.53 1.80
C LEU A 744 3.79 21.37 1.12
N GLU A 745 4.26 20.15 0.84
CA GLU A 745 5.55 19.90 0.16
C GLU A 745 5.63 20.62 -1.19
N LEU A 746 4.52 20.70 -1.94
CA LEU A 746 4.46 21.43 -3.20
C LEU A 746 3.84 22.83 -3.04
N GLY A 747 3.88 23.39 -1.83
CA GLY A 747 3.46 24.77 -1.55
C GLY A 747 1.95 25.02 -1.62
N ILE A 748 1.11 24.00 -1.41
CA ILE A 748 -0.35 24.15 -1.32
C ILE A 748 -0.75 24.44 0.14
N PRO A 749 -1.34 25.61 0.46
CA PRO A 749 -1.78 25.91 1.83
C PRO A 749 -2.94 25.01 2.26
N CYS A 750 -3.00 24.65 3.54
CA CYS A 750 -3.97 23.68 4.07
C CYS A 750 -4.85 24.27 5.18
N VAL A 751 -6.16 24.00 5.10
CA VAL A 751 -7.16 24.36 6.10
C VAL A 751 -7.74 23.09 6.71
N VAL A 752 -7.33 22.77 7.94
CA VAL A 752 -7.74 21.57 8.67
C VAL A 752 -9.09 21.79 9.34
N LEU A 753 -10.03 20.88 9.08
CA LEU A 753 -11.40 20.90 9.58
C LEU A 753 -11.57 19.86 10.71
N GLY A 754 -11.55 20.34 11.95
CA GLY A 754 -11.75 19.52 13.14
C GLY A 754 -13.14 18.85 13.19
N ARG A 755 -13.21 17.68 13.83
CA ARG A 755 -14.42 16.84 13.95
C ARG A 755 -14.61 16.45 15.41
N SER A 756 -15.83 16.59 15.93
CA SER A 756 -16.14 16.53 17.38
C SER A 756 -15.61 15.30 18.13
N ASN A 757 -15.44 14.18 17.43
CA ASN A 757 -15.00 12.88 17.95
C ASN A 757 -13.50 12.59 17.79
N THR A 758 -12.75 13.42 17.06
CA THR A 758 -11.28 13.30 16.87
C THR A 758 -10.58 14.67 17.01
N VAL A 759 -11.24 15.61 17.70
CA VAL A 759 -10.90 17.05 17.68
C VAL A 759 -9.62 17.35 18.48
N GLN A 760 -9.34 16.61 19.56
CA GLN A 760 -8.10 16.82 20.31
C GLN A 760 -6.92 16.32 19.48
N HIS A 761 -6.96 15.09 18.98
CA HIS A 761 -5.88 14.53 18.16
C HIS A 761 -5.59 15.42 16.95
N SER A 762 -6.61 15.77 16.16
CA SER A 762 -6.42 16.62 14.97
C SER A 762 -5.85 18.00 15.31
N TYR A 763 -6.30 18.63 16.40
CA TYR A 763 -5.76 19.92 16.83
C TYR A 763 -4.33 19.81 17.37
N ARG A 764 -4.03 18.83 18.23
CA ARG A 764 -2.68 18.67 18.82
C ARG A 764 -1.64 18.37 17.73
N TRP A 765 -1.99 17.51 16.77
CA TRP A 765 -1.15 17.27 15.59
C TRP A 765 -1.00 18.53 14.74
N THR A 766 -2.08 19.26 14.44
CA THR A 766 -1.99 20.49 13.60
C THR A 766 -1.15 21.57 14.29
N LYS A 767 -1.27 21.71 15.61
CA LYS A 767 -0.47 22.63 16.42
C LYS A 767 1.01 22.24 16.41
N LEU A 768 1.33 20.97 16.65
CA LEU A 768 2.69 20.46 16.55
C LEU A 768 3.29 20.68 15.15
N LEU A 769 2.53 20.41 14.09
CA LEU A 769 2.96 20.66 12.71
C LEU A 769 3.23 22.16 12.47
N VAL A 770 2.38 23.06 12.98
CA VAL A 770 2.59 24.51 12.92
C VAL A 770 3.86 24.95 13.66
N ASP A 771 4.09 24.41 14.86
CA ASP A 771 5.28 24.73 15.67
C ASP A 771 6.56 24.23 14.95
N LEU A 772 6.56 23.00 14.43
CA LEU A 772 7.66 22.43 13.65
C LEU A 772 7.90 23.20 12.32
N CYS A 773 6.83 23.67 11.66
CA CYS A 773 6.94 24.54 10.49
C CYS A 773 7.68 25.85 10.83
N GLN A 774 7.41 26.45 12.00
CA GLN A 774 8.13 27.64 12.45
C GLN A 774 9.61 27.36 12.75
N GLU A 775 9.93 26.20 13.34
CA GLU A 775 11.32 25.77 13.57
C GLU A 775 12.12 25.66 12.26
N GLU A 776 11.52 25.08 11.21
CA GLU A 776 12.14 24.92 9.90
C GLU A 776 12.02 26.17 9.00
N GLY A 777 11.49 27.29 9.52
CA GLY A 777 11.39 28.57 8.80
C GLY A 777 10.29 28.65 7.74
N ILE A 778 9.31 27.74 7.76
CA ILE A 778 8.13 27.76 6.89
C ILE A 778 7.12 28.80 7.42
N ASP A 779 6.48 29.54 6.51
CA ASP A 779 5.43 30.51 6.87
C ASP A 779 4.26 29.80 7.58
N PRO A 780 3.95 30.11 8.86
CA PRO A 780 2.87 29.47 9.58
C PRO A 780 1.47 29.92 9.12
N GLY A 781 1.37 30.81 8.13
CA GLY A 781 0.15 31.08 7.37
C GLY A 781 -0.23 29.95 6.40
N MET A 782 0.71 29.05 6.07
CA MET A 782 0.48 27.86 5.23
C MET A 782 -0.53 26.87 5.84
N ILE A 783 -0.75 26.92 7.15
CA ILE A 783 -1.62 25.99 7.88
C ILE A 783 -2.63 26.78 8.71
N THR A 784 -3.92 26.49 8.50
CA THR A 784 -5.03 27.04 9.28
C THR A 784 -5.80 25.90 9.93
N TYR A 785 -6.20 26.04 11.19
CA TYR A 785 -7.11 25.09 11.87
C TYR A 785 -8.42 25.80 12.20
N LEU A 786 -9.57 25.16 11.93
CA LEU A 786 -10.88 25.72 12.27
C LEU A 786 -11.46 25.09 13.55
N SER A 787 -11.44 25.85 14.63
CA SER A 787 -12.26 25.60 15.83
C SER A 787 -13.55 26.41 15.73
N CYS A 788 -14.52 25.87 14.99
CA CYS A 788 -15.78 26.52 14.72
C CYS A 788 -16.94 25.51 14.85
N PRO A 789 -18.17 25.96 15.16
CA PRO A 789 -19.39 25.21 14.93
C PRO A 789 -19.54 24.73 13.48
N LEU A 790 -20.35 23.70 13.24
CA LEU A 790 -20.54 23.12 11.90
C LEU A 790 -21.18 24.11 10.92
N GLU A 791 -22.11 24.94 11.40
CA GLU A 791 -22.73 26.03 10.64
C GLU A 791 -21.70 27.04 10.12
N ASP A 792 -20.72 27.41 10.95
CA ASP A 792 -19.65 28.34 10.59
C ASP A 792 -18.61 27.69 9.67
N ILE A 793 -18.32 26.38 9.82
CA ILE A 793 -17.49 25.63 8.86
C ILE A 793 -18.16 25.58 7.49
N LYS A 794 -19.48 25.34 7.43
CA LYS A 794 -20.27 25.38 6.18
C LYS A 794 -20.29 26.77 5.55
N ASP A 795 -20.43 27.83 6.35
CA ASP A 795 -20.35 29.21 5.87
C ASP A 795 -18.94 29.57 5.35
N ILE A 796 -17.86 29.22 6.06
CA ILE A 796 -16.47 29.44 5.61
C ILE A 796 -16.21 28.71 4.28
N THR A 797 -16.46 27.40 4.21
CA THR A 797 -16.24 26.61 2.99
C THR A 797 -17.06 27.10 1.81
N GLN A 798 -18.34 27.45 2.01
CA GLN A 798 -19.20 27.96 0.94
C GLN A 798 -18.82 29.37 0.48
N SER A 799 -18.43 30.26 1.40
CA SER A 799 -18.11 31.65 1.06
C SER A 799 -16.69 31.83 0.47
N CYS A 800 -15.76 30.93 0.76
CA CYS A 800 -14.40 30.94 0.21
C CYS A 800 -14.19 30.00 -0.99
N LYS A 801 -15.23 29.28 -1.47
CA LYS A 801 -15.12 28.24 -2.51
C LYS A 801 -14.47 28.66 -3.84
N GLU A 802 -14.59 29.93 -4.23
CA GLU A 802 -14.01 30.44 -5.48
C GLU A 802 -12.50 30.80 -5.34
N ALA A 803 -12.01 30.85 -4.09
CA ALA A 803 -10.61 31.13 -3.75
C ALA A 803 -9.87 29.89 -3.22
N THR A 804 -10.52 28.72 -3.18
CA THR A 804 -10.00 27.48 -2.59
C THR A 804 -10.00 26.33 -3.61
N GLY A 805 -9.08 25.37 -3.41
CA GLY A 805 -8.85 24.24 -4.31
C GLY A 805 -9.81 23.07 -4.08
N ASN A 806 -9.28 21.85 -4.01
CA ASN A 806 -10.08 20.70 -3.61
C ASN A 806 -10.45 20.71 -2.11
N LEU A 807 -11.57 20.05 -1.77
CA LEU A 807 -11.91 19.68 -0.40
C LEU A 807 -11.70 18.17 -0.24
N TYR A 808 -10.68 17.79 0.51
CA TYR A 808 -10.35 16.40 0.81
C TYR A 808 -11.13 15.91 2.03
N ALA A 809 -11.96 14.89 1.83
CA ALA A 809 -12.76 14.27 2.88
C ALA A 809 -12.44 12.77 3.01
N THR A 810 -12.35 12.27 4.23
CA THR A 810 -12.62 10.86 4.56
C THR A 810 -13.89 10.85 5.41
N CYS A 811 -14.97 10.20 4.96
CA CYS A 811 -16.26 10.22 5.67
C CYS A 811 -17.25 9.15 5.15
N SER A 812 -18.43 9.05 5.77
CA SER A 812 -19.53 8.22 5.25
C SER A 812 -20.06 8.74 3.91
N ARG A 813 -20.67 7.86 3.10
CA ARG A 813 -21.22 8.20 1.78
C ARG A 813 -22.26 9.33 1.83
N GLN A 814 -23.19 9.28 2.80
CA GLN A 814 -24.18 10.36 3.00
C GLN A 814 -23.51 11.72 3.21
N LEU A 815 -22.49 11.76 4.06
CA LEU A 815 -21.77 12.99 4.38
C LEU A 815 -20.90 13.46 3.20
N ALA A 816 -20.32 12.54 2.42
CA ALA A 816 -19.62 12.88 1.18
C ALA A 816 -20.58 13.51 0.14
N GLU A 817 -21.79 12.97 -0.01
CA GLU A 817 -22.83 13.53 -0.88
C GLU A 817 -23.30 14.91 -0.41
N ASP A 818 -23.59 15.07 0.88
CA ASP A 818 -23.95 16.36 1.47
C ASP A 818 -22.89 17.44 1.19
N ILE A 819 -21.61 17.10 1.40
CA ILE A 819 -20.49 18.01 1.12
C ILE A 819 -20.40 18.28 -0.39
N LYS A 820 -20.39 17.23 -1.23
CA LYS A 820 -20.25 17.33 -2.70
C LYS A 820 -21.36 18.17 -3.33
N SER A 821 -22.59 18.11 -2.78
CA SER A 821 -23.75 18.90 -3.24
C SER A 821 -23.56 20.41 -3.06
N SER A 822 -22.76 20.84 -2.08
CA SER A 822 -22.46 22.26 -1.80
C SER A 822 -21.10 22.68 -2.34
N TYR A 823 -20.12 21.77 -2.36
CA TYR A 823 -18.74 22.00 -2.79
C TYR A 823 -18.34 21.04 -3.93
N PRO A 824 -18.51 21.42 -5.21
CA PRO A 824 -18.28 20.52 -6.35
C PRO A 824 -16.84 19.99 -6.48
N ASN A 825 -15.85 20.66 -5.90
CA ASN A 825 -14.44 20.25 -5.87
C ASN A 825 -14.10 19.26 -4.74
N THR A 826 -15.08 18.59 -4.15
CA THR A 826 -14.84 17.54 -3.14
C THR A 826 -14.17 16.30 -3.74
N VAL A 827 -13.04 15.92 -3.16
CA VAL A 827 -12.33 14.65 -3.36
C VAL A 827 -12.56 13.84 -2.08
N ALA A 828 -13.36 12.77 -2.18
CA ALA A 828 -13.89 12.06 -1.03
C ALA A 828 -13.45 10.60 -1.08
N SER A 829 -12.90 10.18 0.04
CA SER A 829 -12.69 8.80 0.45
C SER A 829 -13.95 8.41 1.24
N THR A 830 -14.67 7.36 0.82
CA THR A 830 -15.89 6.90 1.50
C THR A 830 -15.88 5.43 1.92
N GLY A 831 -16.54 5.13 3.04
CA GLY A 831 -16.87 3.78 3.49
C GLY A 831 -17.51 2.86 2.45
N GLY A 832 -17.56 1.57 2.76
CA GLY A 832 -18.32 0.56 2.03
C GLY A 832 -18.55 -0.69 2.88
N PRO A 833 -19.61 -1.47 2.61
CA PRO A 833 -20.02 -2.58 3.47
C PRO A 833 -19.15 -3.82 3.26
N ASN A 834 -17.92 -3.81 3.80
CA ASN A 834 -16.91 -4.84 3.57
C ASN A 834 -17.47 -6.25 3.79
N THR A 835 -17.09 -7.15 2.89
CA THR A 835 -17.73 -8.45 2.71
C THR A 835 -16.76 -9.59 2.91
N LEU A 836 -17.16 -10.61 3.67
CA LEU A 836 -16.42 -11.85 3.82
C LEU A 836 -17.29 -13.02 3.35
N VAL A 837 -16.77 -13.83 2.43
CA VAL A 837 -17.46 -14.98 1.83
C VAL A 837 -16.80 -16.26 2.34
N ILE A 838 -17.56 -17.13 3.00
CA ILE A 838 -17.11 -18.43 3.50
C ILE A 838 -17.97 -19.56 2.95
N MET A 839 -17.31 -20.66 2.54
CA MET A 839 -17.98 -21.87 2.04
C MET A 839 -18.19 -22.95 3.12
N GLU A 840 -17.66 -22.73 4.33
CA GLU A 840 -17.80 -23.62 5.49
C GLU A 840 -17.83 -22.78 6.78
N TRP A 841 -18.32 -23.33 7.89
CA TRP A 841 -18.39 -22.64 9.19
C TRP A 841 -17.36 -23.19 10.19
N THR A 842 -16.07 -23.10 9.83
CA THR A 842 -14.96 -23.59 10.66
C THR A 842 -14.61 -22.60 11.79
N GLU A 843 -13.88 -23.05 12.80
CA GLU A 843 -13.39 -22.18 13.90
C GLU A 843 -12.49 -21.05 13.35
N ALA A 844 -11.54 -21.37 12.46
CA ALA A 844 -10.66 -20.38 11.83
C ALA A 844 -11.42 -19.32 11.00
N PHE A 845 -12.56 -19.68 10.41
CA PHE A 845 -13.41 -18.72 9.70
C PHE A 845 -14.30 -17.90 10.65
N GLN A 846 -14.70 -18.46 11.80
CA GLN A 846 -15.34 -17.71 12.88
C GLN A 846 -14.37 -16.67 13.49
N ASP A 847 -13.10 -17.02 13.68
CA ASP A 847 -12.04 -16.08 14.07
C ASP A 847 -11.84 -14.96 13.04
N ALA A 848 -11.81 -15.33 11.75
CA ALA A 848 -11.71 -14.37 10.66
C ALA A 848 -12.88 -13.37 10.65
N ILE A 849 -14.11 -13.83 10.93
CA ILE A 849 -15.29 -12.98 11.06
C ILE A 849 -15.20 -12.11 12.32
N ARG A 850 -14.86 -12.68 13.49
CA ARG A 850 -14.66 -11.94 14.75
C ARG A 850 -13.70 -10.77 14.52
N MET A 851 -12.44 -11.06 14.24
CA MET A 851 -11.37 -10.07 14.09
C MET A 851 -11.72 -9.01 13.04
N SER A 852 -12.29 -9.41 11.90
CA SER A 852 -12.69 -8.46 10.86
C SER A 852 -13.84 -7.54 11.29
N ALA A 853 -14.75 -7.99 12.16
CA ALA A 853 -15.88 -7.21 12.65
C ALA A 853 -15.56 -6.35 13.89
N SER A 854 -14.71 -6.85 14.80
CA SER A 854 -14.32 -6.19 16.05
C SER A 854 -13.04 -5.37 15.99
N ILE A 855 -12.28 -5.39 14.87
CA ILE A 855 -11.10 -4.55 14.66
C ILE A 855 -11.38 -3.10 15.06
N GLU A 856 -10.53 -2.52 15.92
CA GLU A 856 -10.67 -1.12 16.36
C GLU A 856 -12.08 -0.77 16.90
N SER A 857 -12.72 -1.73 17.58
CA SER A 857 -14.13 -1.67 18.00
C SER A 857 -15.07 -1.36 16.82
N SER A 858 -14.99 -2.14 15.74
CA SER A 858 -15.76 -1.94 14.50
C SER A 858 -15.34 -0.67 13.73
N GLY A 859 -14.03 -0.56 13.49
CA GLY A 859 -13.41 0.62 12.90
C GLY A 859 -13.72 0.83 11.41
N GLN A 860 -14.22 2.02 11.10
CA GLN A 860 -14.36 2.47 9.73
C GLN A 860 -12.99 2.88 9.19
N CYS A 861 -12.65 2.57 7.94
CA CYS A 861 -13.53 2.10 6.87
C CYS A 861 -13.49 0.57 6.57
N THR A 862 -12.60 -0.20 7.19
CA THR A 862 -12.27 -1.59 6.78
C THR A 862 -12.96 -2.71 7.56
N ALA A 863 -13.65 -2.39 8.67
CA ALA A 863 -14.39 -3.39 9.44
C ALA A 863 -15.49 -4.09 8.61
N LEU A 864 -15.67 -5.38 8.89
CA LEU A 864 -16.65 -6.27 8.29
C LEU A 864 -18.07 -5.79 8.57
N ARG A 865 -18.93 -5.83 7.55
CA ARG A 865 -20.35 -5.49 7.65
C ARG A 865 -21.26 -6.59 7.12
N HIS A 866 -20.81 -7.38 6.15
CA HIS A 866 -21.58 -8.44 5.54
C HIS A 866 -20.79 -9.76 5.46
N VAL A 867 -21.41 -10.85 5.86
CA VAL A 867 -20.89 -12.21 5.69
C VAL A 867 -21.83 -12.98 4.77
N VAL A 868 -21.27 -13.61 3.73
CA VAL A 868 -21.94 -14.70 3.01
C VAL A 868 -21.49 -16.01 3.66
N ALA A 869 -22.42 -16.70 4.30
CA ALA A 869 -22.20 -17.91 5.08
C ALA A 869 -22.95 -19.10 4.48
N PRO A 870 -22.52 -20.36 4.74
CA PRO A 870 -23.23 -21.54 4.25
C PRO A 870 -24.70 -21.53 4.66
N ALA A 871 -25.58 -22.06 3.79
CA ALA A 871 -27.03 -22.10 4.01
C ALA A 871 -27.49 -22.86 5.28
N GLY A 872 -26.61 -23.62 5.92
CA GLY A 872 -26.86 -24.29 7.20
C GLY A 872 -26.54 -23.48 8.46
N THR A 873 -25.98 -22.27 8.33
CA THR A 873 -25.58 -21.42 9.47
C THR A 873 -26.80 -21.00 10.29
N THR A 874 -26.75 -21.20 11.61
CA THR A 874 -27.86 -20.91 12.54
C THR A 874 -27.59 -19.67 13.40
N GLU A 875 -28.62 -19.21 14.13
CA GLU A 875 -28.46 -18.11 15.09
C GLU A 875 -27.58 -18.47 16.28
N ASP A 876 -27.61 -19.74 16.71
CA ASP A 876 -26.74 -20.24 17.79
C ASP A 876 -25.27 -20.21 17.36
N ASP A 877 -24.97 -20.57 16.11
CA ASP A 877 -23.62 -20.49 15.52
C ASP A 877 -23.09 -19.05 15.48
N VAL A 878 -23.91 -18.10 15.02
CA VAL A 878 -23.55 -16.67 14.97
C VAL A 878 -23.41 -16.09 16.38
N SER A 879 -24.31 -16.46 17.29
CA SER A 879 -24.25 -16.01 18.68
C SER A 879 -23.00 -16.54 19.39
N GLN A 880 -22.65 -17.81 19.21
CA GLN A 880 -21.43 -18.40 19.76
C GLN A 880 -20.17 -17.74 19.18
N MET A 881 -20.15 -17.46 17.87
CA MET A 881 -19.05 -16.78 17.21
C MET A 881 -18.82 -15.38 17.81
N LEU A 882 -19.88 -14.55 17.93
CA LEU A 882 -19.78 -13.20 18.51
C LEU A 882 -19.48 -13.21 20.01
N GLY A 883 -19.89 -14.25 20.74
CA GLY A 883 -19.57 -14.43 22.16
C GLY A 883 -18.08 -14.64 22.45
N GLY A 884 -17.26 -14.88 21.43
CA GLY A 884 -15.79 -14.95 21.54
C GLY A 884 -15.06 -13.63 21.30
N ILE A 885 -15.75 -12.51 21.03
CA ILE A 885 -15.10 -11.20 20.82
C ILE A 885 -14.51 -10.69 22.14
N PRO A 886 -13.23 -10.22 22.16
CA PRO A 886 -12.61 -9.66 23.36
C PRO A 886 -13.33 -8.43 23.90
N GLU A 887 -13.43 -8.34 25.23
CA GLU A 887 -13.92 -7.15 25.94
C GLU A 887 -12.73 -6.31 26.44
N ILE A 888 -12.72 -5.01 26.11
CA ILE A 888 -11.60 -4.09 26.37
C ILE A 888 -12.05 -3.01 27.35
N ASN A 889 -11.30 -2.77 28.43
CA ASN A 889 -11.71 -1.77 29.43
C ASN A 889 -11.42 -0.32 29.01
N GLU A 890 -10.27 -0.09 28.39
CA GLU A 890 -9.79 1.22 27.94
C GLU A 890 -8.72 1.04 26.85
N ALA A 891 -8.57 2.02 25.96
CA ALA A 891 -7.60 1.99 24.87
C ALA A 891 -6.14 1.81 25.36
N SER A 892 -5.79 2.42 26.49
CA SER A 892 -4.46 2.29 27.09
C SER A 892 -4.09 0.86 27.50
N SER A 893 -5.09 0.05 27.89
CA SER A 893 -4.87 -1.37 28.22
C SER A 893 -4.70 -2.20 26.95
N ALA A 894 -5.53 -1.98 25.92
CA ALA A 894 -5.36 -2.62 24.61
C ALA A 894 -3.98 -2.35 24.00
N MET A 895 -3.51 -1.10 24.05
CA MET A 895 -2.18 -0.69 23.58
C MET A 895 -1.03 -1.41 24.30
N LYS A 896 -1.17 -1.67 25.62
CA LYS A 896 -0.19 -2.41 26.43
C LYS A 896 -0.21 -3.91 26.13
N GLU A 897 -1.38 -4.47 25.91
CA GLU A 897 -1.59 -5.90 25.66
C GLU A 897 -1.41 -6.28 24.18
N GLY A 898 -1.30 -5.30 23.28
CA GLY A 898 -1.20 -5.51 21.83
C GLY A 898 -2.52 -5.93 21.18
N ILE A 899 -3.64 -5.63 21.82
CA ILE A 899 -4.98 -5.97 21.33
C ILE A 899 -5.38 -4.99 20.22
N PHE A 900 -5.82 -5.54 19.09
CA PHE A 900 -6.18 -4.79 17.88
C PHE A 900 -7.67 -4.91 17.52
N ASP A 901 -8.36 -5.90 18.09
CA ASP A 901 -9.78 -6.14 17.90
C ASP A 901 -10.47 -6.49 19.23
N GLY A 902 -11.70 -6.01 19.37
CA GLY A 902 -12.50 -6.17 20.59
C GLY A 902 -13.41 -4.97 20.80
N VAL A 903 -14.31 -5.07 21.77
CA VAL A 903 -15.35 -4.06 22.05
C VAL A 903 -15.18 -3.51 23.45
N PHE A 904 -15.39 -2.20 23.64
CA PHE A 904 -15.18 -1.58 24.94
C PHE A 904 -16.25 -1.97 25.97
N SER A 905 -15.87 -2.40 27.17
CA SER A 905 -16.80 -2.77 28.26
C SER A 905 -17.71 -1.60 28.68
N ASN A 906 -17.12 -0.40 28.71
CA ASN A 906 -17.80 0.86 28.98
C ASN A 906 -18.36 1.52 27.72
N HIS A 907 -18.37 0.83 26.57
CA HIS A 907 -19.10 1.31 25.39
C HIS A 907 -20.57 1.45 25.79
N LYS A 908 -21.06 2.69 25.90
CA LYS A 908 -22.49 2.99 26.13
C LYS A 908 -23.27 2.78 24.82
N GLY A 909 -22.96 1.70 24.11
CA GLY A 909 -23.29 1.46 22.73
C GLY A 909 -24.79 1.34 22.52
N SER A 910 -25.31 2.38 21.87
CA SER A 910 -26.64 2.46 21.28
C SER A 910 -27.82 2.33 22.27
N PRO A 911 -28.81 3.25 22.21
CA PRO A 911 -30.15 2.95 22.68
C PRO A 911 -30.67 1.68 21.97
N SER A 912 -30.71 0.54 22.69
CA SER A 912 -31.24 -0.76 22.22
C SER A 912 -30.76 -1.30 20.85
N GLY A 913 -29.67 -0.78 20.28
CA GLY A 913 -29.24 -1.10 18.91
C GLY A 913 -30.29 -0.71 17.83
N PRO A 914 -30.08 -1.08 16.56
CA PRO A 914 -31.10 -1.00 15.52
C PRO A 914 -32.18 -2.10 15.71
N SER A 915 -32.82 -2.14 16.88
CA SER A 915 -33.88 -3.10 17.23
C SER A 915 -35.15 -2.95 16.38
N GLN A 916 -35.22 -1.94 15.52
CA GLN A 916 -36.35 -1.69 14.62
C GLN A 916 -36.20 -2.43 13.27
N ASP A 917 -34.98 -2.82 12.87
CA ASP A 917 -34.66 -3.29 11.50
C ASP A 917 -34.32 -4.79 11.42
N GLY A 918 -34.75 -5.57 12.42
CA GLY A 918 -34.59 -7.01 12.49
C GLY A 918 -33.25 -7.52 13.04
N TYR A 919 -32.39 -6.62 13.54
CA TYR A 919 -31.16 -7.00 14.23
C TYR A 919 -31.41 -7.60 15.63
N LYS A 920 -30.62 -8.61 15.98
CA LYS A 920 -30.55 -9.25 17.29
C LYS A 920 -29.28 -8.80 18.00
N ARG A 921 -29.41 -8.29 19.23
CA ARG A 921 -28.26 -7.97 20.10
C ARG A 921 -27.74 -9.26 20.75
N HIS A 922 -26.43 -9.44 20.78
CA HIS A 922 -25.81 -10.54 21.53
C HIS A 922 -26.06 -10.34 23.05
N PRO A 923 -26.36 -11.40 23.84
CA PRO A 923 -26.77 -11.25 25.24
C PRO A 923 -25.67 -10.78 26.21
N ILE A 924 -24.39 -10.87 25.84
CA ILE A 924 -23.24 -10.60 26.73
C ILE A 924 -22.28 -9.54 26.17
N VAL A 925 -22.16 -9.45 24.84
CA VAL A 925 -21.18 -8.59 24.13
C VAL A 925 -21.93 -7.47 23.43
N ASP A 926 -21.38 -6.26 23.36
CA ASP A 926 -21.97 -5.15 22.61
C ASP A 926 -21.79 -5.30 21.09
N ALA A 927 -22.40 -6.36 20.56
CA ALA A 927 -22.48 -6.70 19.15
C ALA A 927 -23.93 -6.98 18.76
N SER A 928 -24.29 -6.70 17.51
CA SER A 928 -25.60 -7.01 16.92
C SER A 928 -25.45 -7.71 15.58
N TYR A 929 -26.40 -8.58 15.24
CA TYR A 929 -26.38 -9.30 13.97
C TYR A 929 -27.77 -9.48 13.37
N ARG A 930 -27.84 -9.69 12.06
CA ARG A 930 -29.06 -10.10 11.35
C ARG A 930 -28.73 -11.31 10.50
N LEU A 931 -29.43 -12.42 10.73
CA LEU A 931 -29.30 -13.65 9.94
C LEU A 931 -30.48 -13.75 8.97
N ALA A 932 -30.19 -13.94 7.69
CA ALA A 932 -31.20 -14.10 6.64
C ALA A 932 -30.74 -15.08 5.56
N ASN A 933 -31.69 -15.72 4.87
CA ASN A 933 -31.40 -16.60 3.73
C ASN A 933 -31.37 -15.82 2.39
N THR A 934 -31.07 -14.53 2.46
CA THR A 934 -30.99 -13.60 1.33
C THR A 934 -29.83 -12.64 1.54
N LEU A 935 -29.40 -11.97 0.47
CA LEU A 935 -28.50 -10.82 0.58
C LEU A 935 -29.21 -9.67 1.32
N PRO A 936 -28.47 -8.82 2.06
CA PRO A 936 -29.04 -7.65 2.70
C PRO A 936 -29.51 -6.63 1.64
N PRO A 937 -30.35 -5.64 2.02
CA PRO A 937 -30.65 -4.52 1.13
C PRO A 937 -29.38 -3.79 0.68
N ASN A 938 -29.50 -2.96 -0.36
CA ASN A 938 -28.45 -1.99 -0.69
C ASN A 938 -28.37 -0.92 0.40
N ASP A 939 -27.23 -0.23 0.46
CA ASP A 939 -26.99 0.92 1.33
C ASP A 939 -27.15 0.58 2.83
N ILE A 940 -26.58 -0.56 3.28
CA ILE A 940 -26.57 -0.91 4.71
C ILE A 940 -25.78 0.12 5.54
N ASP A 941 -26.31 0.45 6.72
CA ASP A 941 -25.64 1.32 7.68
C ASP A 941 -24.31 0.70 8.14
N GLU A 942 -23.20 1.41 7.93
CA GLU A 942 -21.87 0.97 8.35
C GLU A 942 -21.58 1.20 9.85
N TYR A 943 -22.59 1.57 10.65
CA TYR A 943 -22.59 1.89 12.09
C TYR A 943 -21.20 2.16 12.71
N TRP A 944 -20.85 3.44 12.86
CA TRP A 944 -19.56 3.83 13.44
C TRP A 944 -19.41 3.30 14.89
N ARG A 945 -18.28 2.64 15.15
CA ARG A 945 -17.89 2.02 16.44
C ARG A 945 -18.80 0.93 17.02
N LYS A 946 -19.74 0.40 16.23
CA LYS A 946 -20.68 -0.63 16.68
C LYS A 946 -20.44 -1.91 15.89
N VAL A 947 -20.19 -3.03 16.56
CA VAL A 947 -20.05 -4.33 15.87
C VAL A 947 -21.43 -4.75 15.39
N VAL A 948 -21.69 -4.54 14.09
CA VAL A 948 -22.95 -4.90 13.44
C VAL A 948 -22.63 -5.68 12.17
N VAL A 949 -23.19 -6.89 12.06
CA VAL A 949 -22.92 -7.80 10.95
C VAL A 949 -24.23 -8.34 10.37
N ASP A 950 -24.41 -8.17 9.06
CA ASP A 950 -25.39 -8.91 8.26
C ASP A 950 -24.82 -10.28 7.87
N ILE A 951 -25.55 -11.37 8.10
CA ILE A 951 -25.16 -12.73 7.70
C ILE A 951 -26.21 -13.26 6.71
N SER A 952 -25.77 -13.49 5.48
CA SER A 952 -26.53 -14.17 4.44
C SER A 952 -26.19 -15.67 4.45
N ALA A 953 -27.04 -16.47 5.08
CA ALA A 953 -26.93 -17.94 5.06
C ALA A 953 -27.47 -18.48 3.73
N LEU A 954 -26.59 -18.63 2.74
CA LEU A 954 -26.95 -19.06 1.38
C LEU A 954 -25.81 -19.87 0.74
N ASP A 955 -26.14 -20.71 -0.24
CA ASP A 955 -25.12 -21.32 -1.08
C ASP A 955 -24.62 -20.26 -2.09
N VAL A 956 -23.37 -19.86 -1.94
CA VAL A 956 -22.76 -18.80 -2.78
C VAL A 956 -22.63 -19.21 -4.25
N VAL A 957 -22.52 -20.50 -4.56
CA VAL A 957 -22.43 -20.99 -5.94
C VAL A 957 -23.82 -20.92 -6.60
N GLU A 958 -24.88 -21.24 -5.86
CA GLU A 958 -26.26 -21.11 -6.37
C GLU A 958 -26.72 -19.65 -6.52
N HIS A 959 -26.15 -18.71 -5.75
CA HIS A 959 -26.56 -17.30 -5.69
C HIS A 959 -25.51 -16.31 -6.24
N LEU A 960 -24.51 -16.81 -6.97
CA LEU A 960 -23.34 -16.03 -7.38
C LEU A 960 -23.69 -14.76 -8.17
N ASP A 961 -24.66 -14.84 -9.09
CA ASP A 961 -25.12 -13.70 -9.88
C ASP A 961 -25.72 -12.60 -8.99
N GLY A 962 -26.53 -12.98 -8.00
CA GLY A 962 -27.10 -12.03 -7.03
C GLY A 962 -26.03 -11.38 -6.15
N LEU A 963 -25.00 -12.13 -5.76
CA LEU A 963 -23.87 -11.59 -5.01
C LEU A 963 -23.05 -10.62 -5.87
N VAL A 964 -22.79 -10.94 -7.14
CA VAL A 964 -22.12 -10.05 -8.10
C VAL A 964 -22.90 -8.74 -8.28
N ASP A 965 -24.23 -8.81 -8.43
CA ASP A 965 -25.10 -7.64 -8.54
C ASP A 965 -25.10 -6.77 -7.27
N TRP A 966 -25.12 -7.40 -6.09
CA TRP A 966 -25.05 -6.70 -4.81
C TRP A 966 -23.67 -6.07 -4.59
N LEU A 967 -22.57 -6.77 -4.89
CA LEU A 967 -21.20 -6.25 -4.80
C LEU A 967 -20.97 -5.09 -5.77
N ASN A 968 -21.55 -5.14 -6.97
CA ASN A 968 -21.47 -4.01 -7.92
C ASN A 968 -22.35 -2.82 -7.51
N SER A 969 -23.52 -3.08 -6.88
CA SER A 969 -24.39 -2.04 -6.32
C SER A 969 -23.75 -1.29 -5.15
N ASN A 970 -23.15 -2.03 -4.23
CA ASN A 970 -22.70 -1.51 -2.94
C ASN A 970 -21.20 -1.20 -2.89
N GLN A 971 -20.38 -1.85 -3.72
CA GLN A 971 -18.92 -1.70 -3.81
C GLN A 971 -18.27 -1.60 -2.42
N PRO A 972 -18.17 -2.72 -1.68
CA PRO A 972 -17.30 -2.80 -0.52
C PRO A 972 -15.87 -2.40 -0.89
N ILE A 973 -15.14 -1.87 0.09
CA ILE A 973 -13.73 -1.54 -0.11
C ILE A 973 -12.90 -2.83 -0.20
N SER A 974 -13.20 -3.78 0.69
CA SER A 974 -12.53 -5.07 0.82
C SER A 974 -13.50 -6.24 0.69
N LEU A 975 -13.13 -7.22 -0.14
CA LEU A 975 -13.77 -8.52 -0.27
C LEU A 975 -12.78 -9.64 0.12
N ALA A 976 -13.13 -10.44 1.12
CA ALA A 976 -12.38 -11.61 1.55
C ALA A 976 -13.10 -12.91 1.14
N ILE A 977 -12.37 -13.89 0.59
CA ILE A 977 -12.93 -15.17 0.12
C ILE A 977 -12.21 -16.35 0.79
N ASN A 978 -12.98 -17.25 1.40
CA ASN A 978 -12.52 -18.39 2.18
C ASN A 978 -13.30 -19.67 1.79
N GLY A 979 -12.78 -20.45 0.85
CA GLY A 979 -13.33 -21.75 0.44
C GLY A 979 -12.91 -22.90 1.38
N THR A 980 -13.50 -24.09 1.18
CA THR A 980 -13.13 -25.31 1.93
C THR A 980 -11.72 -25.81 1.59
N SER A 981 -11.14 -25.29 0.51
CA SER A 981 -9.77 -25.50 0.03
C SER A 981 -9.27 -24.21 -0.61
N LYS A 982 -7.94 -24.08 -0.74
CA LYS A 982 -7.31 -22.95 -1.43
C LYS A 982 -7.76 -22.86 -2.89
N GLU A 983 -7.94 -24.00 -3.54
CA GLU A 983 -8.40 -24.11 -4.92
C GLU A 983 -9.79 -23.51 -5.10
N GLN A 984 -10.74 -23.85 -4.24
CA GLN A 984 -12.08 -23.26 -4.25
C GLN A 984 -12.07 -21.76 -3.92
N SER A 985 -11.22 -21.32 -2.97
CA SER A 985 -11.05 -19.89 -2.70
C SER A 985 -10.58 -19.12 -3.95
N MET A 986 -9.64 -19.70 -4.70
CA MET A 986 -9.15 -19.12 -5.97
C MET A 986 -10.23 -19.13 -7.06
N GLU A 987 -10.94 -20.24 -7.27
CA GLU A 987 -11.98 -20.32 -8.31
C GLU A 987 -13.09 -19.29 -8.09
N LEU A 988 -13.70 -19.27 -6.89
CA LEU A 988 -14.75 -18.31 -6.53
C LEU A 988 -14.23 -16.87 -6.52
N GLY A 989 -13.05 -16.64 -5.95
CA GLY A 989 -12.46 -15.31 -5.85
C GLY A 989 -12.07 -14.72 -7.20
N PHE A 990 -11.58 -15.53 -8.15
CA PHE A 990 -11.30 -15.07 -9.51
C PHE A 990 -12.59 -14.76 -10.28
N GLU A 991 -13.64 -15.57 -10.14
CA GLU A 991 -14.92 -15.27 -10.80
C GLU A 991 -15.53 -13.97 -10.25
N LEU A 992 -15.53 -13.76 -8.93
CA LEU A 992 -15.94 -12.50 -8.30
C LEU A 992 -15.07 -11.32 -8.75
N TRP A 993 -13.75 -11.49 -8.85
CA TRP A 993 -12.83 -10.46 -9.32
C TRP A 993 -13.09 -10.03 -10.77
N GLU A 994 -13.30 -10.98 -11.69
CA GLU A 994 -13.61 -10.64 -13.08
C GLU A 994 -14.93 -9.87 -13.19
N ARG A 995 -15.95 -10.31 -12.43
CA ARG A 995 -17.35 -9.84 -12.52
C ARG A 995 -17.69 -8.65 -11.61
N THR A 996 -16.75 -8.12 -10.83
CA THR A 996 -16.97 -6.95 -9.97
C THR A 996 -15.97 -5.82 -10.24
N GLY A 997 -16.13 -4.67 -9.58
CA GLY A 997 -15.25 -3.50 -9.73
C GLY A 997 -14.45 -3.15 -8.47
N LEU A 998 -14.29 -4.11 -7.57
CA LEU A 998 -13.75 -3.88 -6.23
C LEU A 998 -12.23 -3.63 -6.26
N VAL A 999 -11.73 -2.94 -5.23
CA VAL A 999 -10.34 -2.46 -5.20
C VAL A 999 -9.43 -3.36 -4.38
N VAL A 1000 -9.93 -3.97 -3.31
CA VAL A 1000 -9.17 -4.90 -2.47
C VAL A 1000 -9.87 -6.26 -2.45
N ASN A 1001 -9.20 -7.28 -2.98
CA ASN A 1001 -9.68 -8.65 -2.98
C ASN A 1001 -8.65 -9.59 -2.35
N THR A 1002 -9.06 -10.39 -1.38
CA THR A 1002 -8.17 -11.25 -0.60
C THR A 1002 -8.63 -12.70 -0.67
N ILE A 1003 -7.77 -13.58 -1.18
CA ILE A 1003 -7.98 -15.01 -1.31
C ILE A 1003 -7.34 -15.72 -0.13
N GLY A 1004 -8.16 -16.37 0.68
CA GLY A 1004 -7.75 -17.11 1.86
C GLY A 1004 -7.65 -18.62 1.61
N SER A 1005 -7.39 -19.34 2.69
CA SER A 1005 -7.41 -20.80 2.78
C SER A 1005 -7.86 -21.21 4.19
N PRO A 1006 -8.30 -22.45 4.42
CA PRO A 1006 -8.63 -22.92 5.77
C PRO A 1006 -7.50 -22.76 6.79
N GLN A 1007 -6.23 -22.79 6.34
CA GLN A 1007 -5.04 -22.63 7.19
C GLN A 1007 -4.63 -21.16 7.36
N ASN A 1008 -4.89 -20.32 6.36
CA ASN A 1008 -4.60 -18.88 6.38
C ASN A 1008 -5.83 -18.11 5.85
N PRO A 1009 -6.84 -17.87 6.70
CA PRO A 1009 -8.06 -17.17 6.27
C PRO A 1009 -7.80 -15.74 5.81
N ALA A 1010 -8.55 -15.32 4.79
CA ALA A 1010 -8.64 -13.93 4.39
C ALA A 1010 -9.54 -13.14 5.34
N LEU A 1011 -9.14 -11.89 5.62
CA LEU A 1011 -9.84 -10.93 6.47
C LEU A 1011 -10.23 -9.69 5.66
N THR A 1012 -11.30 -8.98 6.02
CA THR A 1012 -11.59 -7.70 5.33
C THR A 1012 -10.63 -6.59 5.75
N CYS A 1013 -10.15 -6.64 7.00
CA CYS A 1013 -9.21 -5.69 7.59
C CYS A 1013 -7.75 -5.83 7.12
N GLN A 1014 -7.47 -6.72 6.17
CA GLN A 1014 -6.14 -6.94 5.60
C GLN A 1014 -5.74 -5.91 4.53
N ALA A 1015 -6.50 -4.85 4.30
CA ALA A 1015 -6.16 -3.82 3.31
C ALA A 1015 -5.12 -2.85 3.88
N ARG A 1016 -3.83 -2.97 3.52
CA ARG A 1016 -2.75 -2.16 4.11
C ARG A 1016 -1.64 -1.85 3.09
N PRO A 1017 -1.17 -0.59 2.94
CA PRO A 1017 -0.13 -0.20 1.97
C PRO A 1017 1.27 -0.81 2.21
N GLN A 1018 1.43 -1.59 3.28
CA GLN A 1018 2.70 -2.16 3.79
C GLN A 1018 3.43 -3.11 2.82
N GLU A 1019 2.81 -3.49 1.69
CA GLU A 1019 3.33 -4.53 0.77
C GLU A 1019 3.28 -4.11 -0.71
N GLY A 1020 3.19 -2.81 -0.98
CA GLY A 1020 2.88 -2.31 -2.32
C GLY A 1020 1.44 -2.56 -2.74
N GLU A 1021 0.59 -2.94 -1.79
CA GLU A 1021 -0.86 -2.95 -1.99
C GLU A 1021 -1.36 -1.54 -2.24
N VAL A 1022 -2.24 -1.41 -3.22
CA VAL A 1022 -2.92 -0.14 -3.47
C VAL A 1022 -4.31 -0.20 -2.88
N PHE A 1023 -4.55 0.70 -1.93
CA PHE A 1023 -5.81 0.91 -1.25
C PHE A 1023 -6.56 2.07 -1.89
N GLY A 1024 -7.87 2.12 -1.66
CA GLY A 1024 -8.65 3.33 -1.85
C GLY A 1024 -10.13 3.06 -1.68
N GLU A 1025 -10.87 4.15 -1.53
CA GLU A 1025 -12.27 4.14 -1.15
C GLU A 1025 -13.11 4.62 -2.33
N PHE A 1026 -13.77 3.67 -2.99
CA PHE A 1026 -14.44 3.89 -4.26
C PHE A 1026 -15.95 3.70 -4.08
N PRO A 1027 -16.74 4.79 -4.05
CA PRO A 1027 -18.17 4.67 -4.24
C PRO A 1027 -18.52 3.94 -5.55
N PRO A 1028 -19.72 3.36 -5.68
CA PRO A 1028 -20.14 2.68 -6.90
C PRO A 1028 -19.97 3.57 -8.14
N ARG A 1029 -19.39 3.03 -9.23
CA ARG A 1029 -18.92 3.83 -10.38
C ARG A 1029 -20.02 4.69 -11.01
N ARG A 1030 -21.21 4.12 -11.19
CA ARG A 1030 -22.42 4.83 -11.66
C ARG A 1030 -22.87 5.99 -10.75
N LEU A 1031 -22.42 6.02 -9.49
CA LEU A 1031 -22.74 7.03 -8.48
C LEU A 1031 -21.55 7.94 -8.10
N LEU A 1032 -20.34 7.72 -8.62
CA LEU A 1032 -19.11 8.44 -8.19
C LEU A 1032 -19.29 9.96 -8.14
N ASN A 1033 -19.92 10.54 -9.18
CA ASN A 1033 -20.17 11.98 -9.28
C ASN A 1033 -20.97 12.56 -8.09
N ARG A 1034 -21.81 11.74 -7.41
CA ARG A 1034 -22.60 12.16 -6.22
C ARG A 1034 -21.73 12.38 -4.99
N PHE A 1035 -20.63 11.64 -4.87
CA PHE A 1035 -19.79 11.61 -3.67
C PHE A 1035 -18.45 12.32 -3.87
N THR A 1036 -17.86 12.22 -5.06
CA THR A 1036 -16.50 12.70 -5.32
C THR A 1036 -16.27 13.23 -6.73
N LYS A 1037 -15.22 14.05 -6.88
CA LYS A 1037 -14.64 14.52 -8.14
C LYS A 1037 -13.78 13.43 -8.78
N PHE A 1038 -12.90 12.81 -7.98
CA PHE A 1038 -12.02 11.72 -8.37
C PHE A 1038 -11.92 10.72 -7.20
N PRO A 1039 -11.92 9.40 -7.46
CA PRO A 1039 -11.60 8.42 -6.42
C PRO A 1039 -10.19 8.62 -5.83
N VAL A 1040 -10.05 8.36 -4.54
CA VAL A 1040 -8.75 8.45 -3.85
C VAL A 1040 -8.01 7.12 -3.94
N VAL A 1041 -6.73 7.19 -4.31
CA VAL A 1041 -5.81 6.06 -4.40
C VAL A 1041 -4.72 6.20 -3.33
N VAL A 1042 -4.22 5.11 -2.77
CA VAL A 1042 -3.18 5.09 -1.74
C VAL A 1042 -2.18 3.97 -2.00
N PRO A 1043 -0.86 4.25 -2.12
CA PRO A 1043 -0.24 5.57 -2.14
C PRO A 1043 -0.52 6.35 -3.44
N SER A 1044 -0.65 7.67 -3.35
CA SER A 1044 -0.67 8.60 -4.49
C SER A 1044 -0.27 10.02 -4.07
N SER A 1045 0.27 10.83 -4.99
CA SER A 1045 0.53 12.25 -4.70
C SER A 1045 -0.79 13.03 -4.52
N THR A 1046 -1.07 13.53 -3.30
CA THR A 1046 -2.21 14.43 -3.05
C THR A 1046 -2.20 15.66 -3.98
N PRO A 1047 -1.08 16.42 -4.15
CA PRO A 1047 -0.99 17.52 -5.11
C PRO A 1047 -1.44 17.21 -6.55
N SER A 1048 -1.29 15.96 -7.01
CA SER A 1048 -1.68 15.59 -8.37
C SER A 1048 -3.20 15.70 -8.63
N TYR A 1049 -4.02 15.69 -7.58
CA TYR A 1049 -5.47 15.94 -7.66
C TYR A 1049 -5.81 17.44 -7.84
N ASP A 1050 -4.90 18.34 -7.46
CA ASP A 1050 -4.97 19.79 -7.70
C ASP A 1050 -4.21 20.20 -8.98
N ALA A 1051 -3.69 19.24 -9.75
CA ALA A 1051 -2.93 19.49 -10.98
C ALA A 1051 -3.75 19.32 -12.28
N ILE A 1052 -3.42 20.12 -13.29
CA ILE A 1052 -3.94 20.00 -14.67
C ILE A 1052 -2.80 20.09 -15.69
N TYR A 1053 -2.98 19.52 -16.88
CA TYR A 1053 -2.02 19.69 -17.99
C TYR A 1053 -2.06 21.11 -18.54
N THR A 1054 -0.90 21.62 -18.99
CA THR A 1054 -0.82 22.93 -19.65
C THR A 1054 -1.27 22.83 -21.10
N GLU A 1055 -1.94 23.88 -21.60
CA GLU A 1055 -2.36 23.94 -23.01
C GLU A 1055 -1.17 23.79 -23.97
N ASN A 1056 -0.03 24.41 -23.65
CA ASN A 1056 1.20 24.30 -24.44
C ASN A 1056 1.68 22.85 -24.60
N TYR A 1057 1.64 22.06 -23.51
CA TYR A 1057 2.00 20.64 -23.56
C TYR A 1057 1.02 19.85 -24.42
N LEU A 1058 -0.28 20.06 -24.25
CA LEU A 1058 -1.30 19.36 -25.04
C LEU A 1058 -1.21 19.70 -26.54
N LEU A 1059 -0.96 20.96 -26.91
CA LEU A 1059 -0.73 21.35 -28.30
C LEU A 1059 0.53 20.69 -28.93
N GLN A 1060 1.55 20.41 -28.12
CA GLN A 1060 2.71 19.61 -28.55
C GLN A 1060 2.33 18.14 -28.74
N GLN A 1061 1.61 17.54 -27.78
CA GLN A 1061 1.13 16.16 -27.91
C GLN A 1061 0.17 15.96 -29.08
N ALA A 1062 -0.61 16.98 -29.45
CA ALA A 1062 -1.51 16.97 -30.60
C ALA A 1062 -0.80 16.74 -31.95
N GLN A 1063 0.52 16.99 -32.02
CA GLN A 1063 1.34 16.73 -33.22
C GLN A 1063 1.70 15.24 -33.39
N PHE A 1064 1.50 14.41 -32.37
CA PHE A 1064 1.77 12.97 -32.44
C PHE A 1064 0.92 12.29 -33.52
N GLN A 1065 1.58 11.44 -34.32
CA GLN A 1065 0.93 10.67 -35.37
C GLN A 1065 0.89 9.19 -34.97
N ALA A 1066 -0.25 8.77 -34.43
CA ALA A 1066 -0.51 7.36 -34.17
C ALA A 1066 -0.84 6.61 -35.49
N PRO A 1067 -0.45 5.34 -35.65
CA PRO A 1067 -0.88 4.51 -36.77
C PRO A 1067 -2.32 3.96 -36.57
N GLY A 1068 -2.85 3.32 -37.61
CA GLY A 1068 -4.04 2.46 -37.52
C GLY A 1068 -5.32 3.14 -37.02
N GLU A 1069 -6.12 2.41 -36.23
CA GLU A 1069 -7.38 2.93 -35.66
C GLU A 1069 -7.14 4.15 -34.75
N VAL A 1070 -6.06 4.16 -33.97
CA VAL A 1070 -5.72 5.27 -33.07
C VAL A 1070 -5.51 6.55 -33.87
N GLY A 1071 -4.73 6.48 -34.96
CA GLY A 1071 -4.51 7.61 -35.88
C GLY A 1071 -5.80 8.10 -36.55
N SER A 1072 -6.63 7.17 -37.00
CA SER A 1072 -7.93 7.48 -37.62
C SER A 1072 -8.87 8.21 -36.66
N PHE A 1073 -8.94 7.79 -35.39
CA PHE A 1073 -9.77 8.44 -34.38
C PHE A 1073 -9.24 9.83 -34.02
N LEU A 1074 -7.94 9.95 -33.74
CA LEU A 1074 -7.30 11.23 -33.42
C LEU A 1074 -7.39 12.25 -34.57
N GLY A 1075 -7.47 11.78 -35.82
CA GLY A 1075 -7.69 12.60 -37.02
C GLY A 1075 -9.13 13.06 -37.23
N ALA A 1076 -10.10 12.51 -36.50
CA ALA A 1076 -11.51 12.93 -36.54
C ALA A 1076 -11.85 14.03 -35.52
N LEU A 1077 -10.96 14.28 -34.57
CA LEU A 1077 -11.10 15.32 -33.54
C LEU A 1077 -10.87 16.71 -34.14
N SER A 1078 -11.62 17.71 -33.65
CA SER A 1078 -11.56 19.09 -34.15
C SER A 1078 -10.81 20.05 -33.24
N ASN A 1079 -10.59 19.66 -31.98
CA ASN A 1079 -9.88 20.44 -30.97
C ASN A 1079 -8.50 19.80 -30.67
N ASP A 1080 -7.43 20.50 -31.04
CA ASP A 1080 -6.06 20.03 -30.81
C ASP A 1080 -5.74 19.80 -29.32
N LEU A 1081 -6.34 20.55 -28.38
CA LEU A 1081 -6.12 20.31 -26.94
C LEU A 1081 -6.70 18.96 -26.50
N VAL A 1082 -7.92 18.64 -26.96
CA VAL A 1082 -8.57 17.35 -26.70
C VAL A 1082 -7.80 16.21 -27.37
N LYS A 1083 -7.31 16.41 -28.60
CA LYS A 1083 -6.45 15.46 -29.31
C LYS A 1083 -5.15 15.20 -28.55
N GLY A 1084 -4.47 16.25 -28.09
CA GLY A 1084 -3.27 16.15 -27.26
C GLY A 1084 -3.51 15.45 -25.93
N TYR A 1085 -4.69 15.65 -25.33
CA TYR A 1085 -5.09 14.94 -24.12
C TYR A 1085 -5.35 13.44 -24.38
N CYS A 1086 -5.99 13.09 -25.51
CA CYS A 1086 -6.13 11.70 -25.93
C CYS A 1086 -4.77 11.04 -26.21
N VAL A 1087 -3.81 11.76 -26.82
CA VAL A 1087 -2.43 11.27 -26.97
C VAL A 1087 -1.76 11.03 -25.61
N THR A 1088 -1.96 11.93 -24.64
CA THR A 1088 -1.42 11.78 -23.28
C THR A 1088 -2.04 10.56 -22.57
N LEU A 1089 -3.35 10.33 -22.73
CA LEU A 1089 -4.04 9.11 -22.26
C LEU A 1089 -3.46 7.84 -22.92
N TYR A 1090 -3.17 7.88 -24.22
CA TYR A 1090 -2.57 6.76 -24.95
C TYR A 1090 -1.17 6.41 -24.44
N GLN A 1091 -0.32 7.41 -24.24
CA GLN A 1091 1.04 7.25 -23.72
C GLN A 1091 1.03 6.66 -22.29
N TYR A 1092 0.15 7.17 -21.42
CA TYR A 1092 -0.03 6.60 -20.09
C TYR A 1092 -0.54 5.15 -20.13
N LEU A 1093 -1.54 4.84 -20.95
CA LEU A 1093 -2.04 3.46 -21.08
C LEU A 1093 -0.97 2.50 -21.61
N LEU A 1094 -0.14 2.93 -22.56
CA LEU A 1094 0.97 2.12 -23.09
C LEU A 1094 2.01 1.78 -22.03
N ASP A 1095 2.38 2.73 -21.16
CA ASP A 1095 3.33 2.50 -20.07
C ASP A 1095 2.70 1.70 -18.91
N ALA A 1096 1.47 2.06 -18.50
CA ALA A 1096 0.79 1.43 -17.37
C ALA A 1096 0.23 0.02 -17.66
N THR A 1097 0.04 -0.34 -18.94
CA THR A 1097 -0.33 -1.71 -19.35
C THR A 1097 0.81 -2.51 -19.93
N LEU A 1098 2.03 -1.95 -19.98
CA LEU A 1098 3.25 -2.58 -20.51
C LEU A 1098 3.57 -3.92 -19.82
N GLU A 1099 3.36 -3.93 -18.52
CA GLU A 1099 3.39 -5.10 -17.64
C GLU A 1099 2.19 -4.93 -16.70
N ASN A 1100 1.10 -5.64 -16.99
CA ASN A 1100 -0.15 -5.58 -16.23
C ASN A 1100 -0.84 -6.96 -16.22
N PRO A 1101 -1.09 -7.55 -15.04
CA PRO A 1101 -0.84 -6.99 -13.71
C PRO A 1101 0.64 -6.93 -13.34
N LYS A 1102 0.95 -6.11 -12.34
CA LYS A 1102 2.23 -6.03 -11.65
C LYS A 1102 2.21 -6.87 -10.38
N THR A 1103 3.37 -7.36 -9.96
CA THR A 1103 3.52 -8.08 -8.68
C THR A 1103 3.64 -7.06 -7.53
N GLY A 1104 3.09 -7.39 -6.36
CA GLY A 1104 3.33 -6.62 -5.13
C GLY A 1104 4.76 -6.76 -4.61
N PHE A 1105 5.15 -5.88 -3.70
CA PHE A 1105 6.52 -5.82 -3.15
C PHE A 1105 6.66 -6.50 -1.77
N GLY A 1106 5.54 -6.91 -1.17
CA GLY A 1106 5.51 -7.59 0.12
C GLY A 1106 5.97 -9.05 0.11
N THR A 1107 6.35 -9.52 1.29
CA THR A 1107 6.82 -10.89 1.53
C THR A 1107 5.89 -11.72 2.42
N ALA A 1108 4.95 -11.08 3.13
CA ALA A 1108 3.99 -11.78 3.98
C ALA A 1108 2.76 -12.29 3.20
N ARG A 1109 2.46 -11.68 2.05
CA ARG A 1109 1.38 -12.10 1.14
C ARG A 1109 1.80 -11.98 -0.32
N THR A 1110 1.08 -12.69 -1.19
CA THR A 1110 1.33 -12.63 -2.64
C THR A 1110 0.27 -11.77 -3.31
N ALA A 1111 0.60 -10.52 -3.60
CA ALA A 1111 -0.31 -9.57 -4.23
C ALA A 1111 0.00 -9.35 -5.72
N VAL A 1112 -1.03 -9.02 -6.49
CA VAL A 1112 -0.90 -8.42 -7.83
C VAL A 1112 -1.83 -7.22 -7.97
N TRP A 1113 -1.42 -6.21 -8.73
CA TRP A 1113 -2.11 -4.93 -8.83
C TRP A 1113 -1.99 -4.33 -10.23
N GLY A 1114 -2.90 -3.41 -10.58
CA GLY A 1114 -2.82 -2.69 -11.85
C GLY A 1114 -4.16 -2.22 -12.41
N LEU A 1115 -4.17 -1.86 -13.70
CA LEU A 1115 -5.34 -1.34 -14.39
C LEU A 1115 -6.30 -2.47 -14.78
N GLN A 1116 -7.60 -2.29 -14.54
CA GLN A 1116 -8.61 -3.31 -14.80
C GLN A 1116 -9.65 -2.81 -15.80
N ARG A 1117 -10.26 -3.74 -16.53
CA ARG A 1117 -11.50 -3.53 -17.27
C ARG A 1117 -12.68 -3.31 -16.32
N PRO A 1118 -13.76 -2.64 -16.76
CA PRO A 1118 -15.05 -2.69 -16.05
C PRO A 1118 -15.48 -4.13 -15.76
N PRO A 1119 -16.40 -4.35 -14.79
CA PRO A 1119 -16.95 -5.68 -14.47
C PRO A 1119 -17.31 -6.48 -15.74
N LEU A 1120 -16.78 -7.70 -15.87
CA LEU A 1120 -17.05 -8.49 -17.07
C LEU A 1120 -18.53 -8.87 -17.13
N GLY A 1121 -19.14 -8.68 -18.31
CA GLY A 1121 -20.59 -8.81 -18.51
C GLY A 1121 -21.38 -7.51 -18.41
N THR A 1122 -20.77 -6.39 -17.98
CA THR A 1122 -21.45 -5.09 -17.89
C THR A 1122 -21.03 -4.12 -18.99
N THR A 1123 -21.85 -3.10 -19.21
CA THR A 1123 -21.70 -2.06 -20.24
C THR A 1123 -21.50 -0.68 -19.60
N THR A 1124 -20.56 0.09 -20.13
CA THR A 1124 -20.44 1.53 -19.87
C THR A 1124 -21.17 2.31 -20.96
N TYR A 1125 -22.20 3.06 -20.57
CA TYR A 1125 -22.98 3.95 -21.40
C TYR A 1125 -22.40 5.37 -21.33
N LEU A 1126 -21.85 5.84 -22.46
CA LEU A 1126 -21.37 7.22 -22.61
C LEU A 1126 -22.45 8.05 -23.32
N VAL A 1127 -23.10 8.95 -22.59
CA VAL A 1127 -24.21 9.76 -23.11
C VAL A 1127 -23.70 11.14 -23.51
N CYS A 1128 -23.78 11.47 -24.80
CA CYS A 1128 -23.25 12.72 -25.34
C CYS A 1128 -24.00 13.13 -26.63
N ASP A 1129 -24.81 14.18 -26.55
CA ASP A 1129 -25.52 14.78 -27.71
C ASP A 1129 -24.82 16.05 -28.26
N SER A 1130 -23.63 16.40 -27.76
CA SER A 1130 -22.84 17.56 -28.16
C SER A 1130 -21.74 17.22 -29.20
N ALA A 1131 -20.51 17.72 -29.04
CA ALA A 1131 -19.44 17.52 -30.01
C ALA A 1131 -18.72 16.17 -29.81
N LEU A 1132 -18.09 15.66 -30.88
CA LEU A 1132 -17.22 14.49 -30.78
C LEU A 1132 -16.08 14.70 -29.77
N ASP A 1133 -15.49 15.90 -29.76
CA ASP A 1133 -14.40 16.27 -28.86
C ASP A 1133 -14.80 16.19 -27.37
N ASP A 1134 -16.09 16.30 -27.02
CA ASP A 1134 -16.56 16.22 -25.64
C ASP A 1134 -16.54 14.76 -25.13
N VAL A 1135 -17.00 13.82 -25.95
CA VAL A 1135 -17.01 12.38 -25.64
C VAL A 1135 -15.66 11.70 -25.87
N ALA A 1136 -14.79 12.31 -26.70
CA ALA A 1136 -13.56 11.69 -27.17
C ALA A 1136 -12.65 11.15 -26.06
N PRO A 1137 -12.29 11.90 -24.99
CA PRO A 1137 -11.41 11.37 -23.94
C PRO A 1137 -11.96 10.12 -23.26
N SER A 1138 -13.27 10.09 -22.97
CA SER A 1138 -13.95 8.94 -22.34
C SER A 1138 -14.01 7.74 -23.27
N LEU A 1139 -14.38 7.96 -24.54
CA LEU A 1139 -14.53 6.89 -25.53
C LEU A 1139 -13.19 6.31 -25.98
N PHE A 1140 -12.17 7.14 -26.05
CA PHE A 1140 -10.83 6.76 -26.50
C PHE A 1140 -10.19 5.71 -25.59
N LEU A 1141 -10.40 5.80 -24.26
CA LEU A 1141 -9.95 4.79 -23.29
C LEU A 1141 -10.47 3.38 -23.64
N PHE A 1142 -11.73 3.26 -24.08
CA PHE A 1142 -12.31 1.99 -24.51
C PHE A 1142 -11.82 1.58 -25.91
N LEU A 1143 -11.71 2.53 -26.83
CA LEU A 1143 -11.29 2.25 -28.21
C LEU A 1143 -9.90 1.60 -28.29
N VAL A 1144 -8.94 2.10 -27.50
CA VAL A 1144 -7.54 1.67 -27.57
C VAL A 1144 -7.21 0.49 -26.65
N THR A 1145 -8.20 -0.09 -25.97
CA THR A 1145 -7.98 -1.18 -24.99
C THR A 1145 -8.88 -2.38 -25.22
N ASN A 1146 -8.53 -3.50 -24.59
CA ASN A 1146 -9.33 -4.73 -24.55
C ASN A 1146 -10.71 -4.58 -23.86
N ALA A 1147 -11.14 -3.37 -23.47
CA ALA A 1147 -12.49 -3.04 -23.02
C ALA A 1147 -13.40 -2.48 -24.13
N LYS A 1148 -12.95 -2.40 -25.40
CA LYS A 1148 -13.73 -1.89 -26.55
C LYS A 1148 -15.12 -2.54 -26.72
N ASP A 1149 -15.30 -3.76 -26.24
CA ASP A 1149 -16.56 -4.52 -26.22
C ASP A 1149 -17.53 -4.11 -25.11
N GLN A 1150 -17.06 -3.42 -24.07
CA GLN A 1150 -17.83 -3.00 -22.89
C GLN A 1150 -18.34 -1.54 -22.97
N VAL A 1151 -18.26 -0.87 -24.12
CA VAL A 1151 -18.78 0.50 -24.29
C VAL A 1151 -19.98 0.57 -25.23
N THR A 1152 -20.98 1.37 -24.87
CA THR A 1152 -22.08 1.78 -25.74
C THR A 1152 -22.19 3.30 -25.71
N VAL A 1153 -22.15 3.94 -26.88
CA VAL A 1153 -22.36 5.38 -26.99
C VAL A 1153 -23.85 5.67 -27.19
N VAL A 1154 -24.37 6.61 -26.42
CA VAL A 1154 -25.75 7.10 -26.54
C VAL A 1154 -25.70 8.49 -27.13
N SER A 1155 -26.03 8.62 -28.42
CA SER A 1155 -25.89 9.89 -29.14
C SER A 1155 -26.74 9.98 -30.40
N ARG A 1156 -27.30 11.16 -30.63
CA ARG A 1156 -27.98 11.58 -31.86
C ARG A 1156 -27.07 12.40 -32.79
N SER A 1157 -25.87 12.76 -32.35
CA SER A 1157 -24.91 13.57 -33.12
C SER A 1157 -24.30 12.76 -34.26
N GLU A 1158 -24.64 13.10 -35.51
CA GLU A 1158 -24.21 12.36 -36.70
C GLU A 1158 -22.67 12.23 -36.84
N GLN A 1159 -21.90 13.18 -36.29
CA GLN A 1159 -20.43 13.07 -36.21
C GLN A 1159 -20.00 11.92 -35.28
N ILE A 1160 -20.59 11.84 -34.08
CA ILE A 1160 -20.35 10.75 -33.13
C ILE A 1160 -20.80 9.41 -33.73
N LYS A 1161 -21.96 9.37 -34.40
CA LYS A 1161 -22.43 8.15 -35.09
C LYS A 1161 -21.44 7.67 -36.15
N SER A 1162 -20.95 8.57 -36.99
CA SER A 1162 -19.97 8.26 -38.04
C SER A 1162 -18.69 7.63 -37.47
N VAL A 1163 -18.15 8.20 -36.38
CA VAL A 1163 -16.97 7.65 -35.68
C VAL A 1163 -17.28 6.28 -35.06
N CYS A 1164 -18.44 6.12 -34.40
CA CYS A 1164 -18.82 4.83 -33.81
C CYS A 1164 -18.92 3.72 -34.88
N ILE A 1165 -19.55 4.02 -36.01
CA ILE A 1165 -19.65 3.09 -37.15
C ILE A 1165 -18.26 2.76 -37.72
N THR A 1166 -17.40 3.78 -37.91
CA THR A 1166 -16.06 3.62 -38.47
C THR A 1166 -15.17 2.70 -37.62
N HIS A 1167 -15.30 2.79 -36.28
CA HIS A 1167 -14.48 2.03 -35.34
C HIS A 1167 -15.17 0.78 -34.76
N GLY A 1168 -16.39 0.45 -35.20
CA GLY A 1168 -17.12 -0.73 -34.73
C GLY A 1168 -17.63 -0.64 -33.29
N ILE A 1169 -17.86 0.58 -32.78
CA ILE A 1169 -18.41 0.85 -31.44
C ILE A 1169 -19.94 0.76 -31.47
N LYS A 1170 -20.53 0.14 -30.44
CA LYS A 1170 -21.98 0.04 -30.29
C LYS A 1170 -22.60 1.41 -30.01
N LEU A 1171 -23.66 1.74 -30.74
CA LEU A 1171 -24.34 3.04 -30.72
C LEU A 1171 -25.85 2.84 -30.55
N ILE A 1172 -26.51 3.67 -29.74
CA ILE A 1172 -27.98 3.75 -29.59
C ILE A 1172 -28.45 5.22 -29.47
N ASP A 1173 -29.71 5.51 -29.82
CA ASP A 1173 -30.28 6.88 -29.76
C ASP A 1173 -30.80 7.30 -28.36
N SER A 1174 -30.95 6.33 -27.44
CA SER A 1174 -31.37 6.51 -26.04
C SER A 1174 -31.16 5.23 -25.23
N VAL A 1175 -30.92 5.36 -23.93
CA VAL A 1175 -30.98 4.28 -22.94
C VAL A 1175 -32.00 4.63 -21.86
N ASP A 1176 -32.58 3.63 -21.20
CA ASP A 1176 -33.46 3.79 -20.03
C ASP A 1176 -32.65 3.47 -18.77
N GLU A 1177 -32.39 4.48 -17.93
CA GLU A 1177 -31.55 4.34 -16.73
C GLU A 1177 -32.10 3.33 -15.73
N ASP A 1178 -33.42 3.21 -15.64
CA ASP A 1178 -34.11 2.24 -14.76
C ASP A 1178 -33.93 0.78 -15.26
N SER A 1179 -33.42 0.57 -16.47
CA SER A 1179 -33.18 -0.76 -17.08
C SER A 1179 -31.73 -1.24 -16.98
N LEU A 1180 -30.83 -0.43 -16.42
CA LEU A 1180 -29.40 -0.74 -16.32
C LEU A 1180 -29.13 -1.84 -15.30
N ALA A 1181 -28.18 -2.73 -15.61
CA ALA A 1181 -27.73 -3.74 -14.66
C ALA A 1181 -26.95 -3.09 -13.50
N PRO A 1182 -26.93 -3.69 -12.29
CA PRO A 1182 -26.22 -3.16 -11.12
C PRO A 1182 -24.74 -2.76 -11.31
N GLY A 1183 -24.03 -3.43 -12.22
CA GLY A 1183 -22.64 -3.12 -12.59
C GLY A 1183 -22.46 -2.37 -13.91
N ASP A 1184 -23.53 -1.99 -14.59
CA ASP A 1184 -23.46 -1.06 -15.72
C ASP A 1184 -23.06 0.33 -15.21
N ASN A 1185 -22.28 1.05 -16.01
CA ASN A 1185 -21.86 2.41 -15.69
C ASN A 1185 -22.58 3.39 -16.63
N PHE A 1186 -23.10 4.49 -16.11
CA PHE A 1186 -23.78 5.53 -16.89
C PHE A 1186 -23.06 6.85 -16.67
N LYS A 1187 -22.54 7.44 -17.76
CA LYS A 1187 -21.82 8.71 -17.71
C LYS A 1187 -22.41 9.69 -18.71
N GLU A 1188 -23.14 10.67 -18.20
CA GLU A 1188 -23.49 11.87 -18.95
C GLU A 1188 -22.25 12.75 -19.15
N ILE A 1189 -22.04 13.20 -20.39
CA ILE A 1189 -20.91 14.04 -20.79
C ILE A 1189 -21.47 15.39 -21.23
N SER A 1190 -21.42 16.36 -20.32
CA SER A 1190 -22.05 17.67 -20.48
C SER A 1190 -21.06 18.73 -20.99
N GLY A 1191 -20.78 18.70 -22.30
CA GLY A 1191 -19.99 19.73 -23.00
C GLY A 1191 -18.46 19.60 -22.86
N PRO A 1192 -17.71 20.61 -23.34
CA PRO A 1192 -16.26 20.50 -23.51
C PRO A 1192 -15.54 20.41 -22.16
N THR A 1193 -14.49 19.58 -22.12
CA THR A 1193 -13.60 19.47 -20.97
C THR A 1193 -12.81 20.77 -20.82
N SER A 1194 -13.33 21.69 -20.01
CA SER A 1194 -12.72 23.02 -19.76
C SER A 1194 -11.47 22.97 -18.87
N PHE A 1195 -11.14 21.80 -18.34
CA PHE A 1195 -9.93 21.49 -17.61
C PHE A 1195 -9.43 20.11 -18.06
N PHE A 1196 -8.11 19.93 -18.17
CA PHE A 1196 -7.49 18.65 -18.54
C PHE A 1196 -6.85 18.04 -17.29
N PRO A 1197 -7.59 17.20 -16.53
CA PRO A 1197 -7.09 16.63 -15.28
C PRO A 1197 -5.97 15.61 -15.54
N MET A 1198 -5.31 15.15 -14.48
CA MET A 1198 -4.31 14.08 -14.59
C MET A 1198 -4.92 12.79 -15.14
N VAL A 1199 -4.23 12.16 -16.11
CA VAL A 1199 -4.77 11.03 -16.88
C VAL A 1199 -5.11 9.81 -16.02
N GLY A 1200 -4.32 9.54 -14.97
CA GLY A 1200 -4.64 8.50 -13.98
C GLY A 1200 -5.96 8.78 -13.27
N HIS A 1201 -6.15 9.99 -12.74
CA HIS A 1201 -7.36 10.41 -12.03
C HIS A 1201 -8.60 10.43 -12.93
N PHE A 1202 -8.44 10.79 -14.20
CA PHE A 1202 -9.51 10.71 -15.18
C PHE A 1202 -9.93 9.25 -15.44
N LEU A 1203 -8.96 8.37 -15.67
CA LEU A 1203 -9.21 6.95 -15.97
C LEU A 1203 -9.99 6.26 -14.84
N THR A 1204 -9.68 6.53 -13.56
CA THR A 1204 -10.38 5.90 -12.42
C THR A 1204 -11.86 6.27 -12.31
N THR A 1205 -12.33 7.31 -13.03
CA THR A 1205 -13.77 7.63 -13.11
C THR A 1205 -14.57 6.71 -14.03
N LEU A 1206 -13.90 5.87 -14.82
CA LEU A 1206 -14.49 4.96 -15.80
C LEU A 1206 -14.02 3.50 -15.61
N PHE A 1207 -12.74 3.30 -15.29
CA PHE A 1207 -12.11 1.98 -15.18
C PHE A 1207 -11.81 1.63 -13.71
N PRO A 1208 -12.00 0.37 -13.28
CA PRO A 1208 -11.52 -0.09 -12.00
C PRO A 1208 -9.98 -0.16 -11.93
N ILE A 1209 -9.48 0.00 -10.72
CA ILE A 1209 -8.07 -0.17 -10.34
C ILE A 1209 -8.03 -0.82 -8.96
N GLY A 1210 -6.89 -1.39 -8.59
CA GLY A 1210 -6.70 -2.01 -7.28
C GLY A 1210 -5.83 -3.24 -7.35
N HIS A 1211 -5.99 -4.12 -6.36
CA HIS A 1211 -5.21 -5.33 -6.19
C HIS A 1211 -6.05 -6.55 -5.80
N ILE A 1212 -5.51 -7.71 -6.11
CA ILE A 1212 -5.98 -9.00 -5.62
C ILE A 1212 -4.77 -9.76 -5.05
N LYS A 1213 -4.94 -10.44 -3.92
CA LYS A 1213 -3.84 -11.11 -3.22
C LYS A 1213 -4.22 -12.47 -2.65
N SER A 1214 -3.24 -13.35 -2.54
CA SER A 1214 -3.30 -14.57 -1.74
C SER A 1214 -2.72 -14.33 -0.35
N THR A 1215 -3.36 -14.86 0.68
CA THR A 1215 -2.82 -14.92 2.05
C THR A 1215 -1.58 -15.82 2.16
N THR A 1216 -1.27 -16.60 1.12
CA THR A 1216 -0.05 -17.43 1.07
C THR A 1216 1.14 -16.59 0.59
N PRO A 1217 2.29 -16.57 1.30
CA PRO A 1217 3.55 -16.02 0.80
C PRO A 1217 4.08 -16.79 -0.43
N GLY A 1218 4.69 -16.11 -1.39
CA GLY A 1218 5.37 -16.74 -2.54
C GLY A 1218 4.48 -17.62 -3.44
N ASP A 1219 3.21 -17.27 -3.59
CA ASP A 1219 2.16 -18.11 -4.19
C ASP A 1219 2.22 -18.15 -5.73
N LYS A 1220 3.18 -18.94 -6.25
CA LYS A 1220 3.44 -19.06 -7.70
C LYS A 1220 2.23 -19.55 -8.51
N ASP A 1221 1.33 -20.36 -7.94
CA ASP A 1221 0.14 -20.81 -8.67
C ASP A 1221 -0.94 -19.72 -8.74
N PHE A 1222 -1.14 -18.95 -7.67
CA PHE A 1222 -1.97 -17.74 -7.69
C PHE A 1222 -1.45 -16.75 -8.74
N LEU A 1223 -0.16 -16.39 -8.72
CA LEU A 1223 0.46 -15.47 -9.69
C LEU A 1223 0.22 -15.91 -11.14
N ARG A 1224 0.48 -17.19 -11.43
CA ARG A 1224 0.30 -17.77 -12.77
C ARG A 1224 -1.15 -17.73 -13.24
N LYS A 1225 -2.11 -18.02 -12.36
CA LYS A 1225 -3.55 -18.01 -12.70
C LYS A 1225 -4.09 -16.59 -12.84
N VAL A 1226 -3.77 -15.71 -11.90
CA VAL A 1226 -4.32 -14.34 -11.84
C VAL A 1226 -3.85 -13.48 -13.01
N ALA A 1227 -2.61 -13.64 -13.49
CA ALA A 1227 -2.09 -12.93 -14.66
C ALA A 1227 -2.80 -13.30 -15.99
N LEU A 1228 -3.47 -14.46 -16.04
CA LEU A 1228 -4.22 -14.92 -17.21
C LEU A 1228 -5.68 -14.45 -17.24
N LEU A 1229 -6.17 -13.80 -16.17
CA LEU A 1229 -7.54 -13.30 -16.12
C LEU A 1229 -7.78 -12.21 -17.17
N LYS A 1230 -8.96 -12.26 -17.80
CA LYS A 1230 -9.41 -11.29 -18.80
C LYS A 1230 -9.74 -9.93 -18.20
N LYS A 1231 -9.82 -9.85 -16.87
CA LYS A 1231 -10.03 -8.63 -16.09
C LYS A 1231 -8.98 -7.54 -16.30
N TRP A 1232 -7.73 -7.90 -16.55
CA TRP A 1232 -6.65 -6.92 -16.68
C TRP A 1232 -6.75 -6.11 -17.97
N LEU A 1233 -6.58 -4.79 -17.85
CA LEU A 1233 -6.62 -3.86 -18.97
C LEU A 1233 -5.37 -4.01 -19.84
N ARG A 1234 -5.52 -4.03 -21.16
CA ARG A 1234 -4.41 -4.11 -22.12
C ARG A 1234 -4.69 -3.17 -23.29
N VAL A 1235 -3.67 -2.46 -23.77
CA VAL A 1235 -3.75 -1.73 -25.05
C VAL A 1235 -3.79 -2.73 -26.22
N LEU A 1236 -4.51 -2.37 -27.29
CA LEU A 1236 -4.72 -3.19 -28.51
C LEU A 1236 -3.68 -2.91 -29.62
#